data_AF-Q62SA5-F1
#
_entry.id   AF-Q62SA5-F1
#
_cell.length_a   1.000
_cell.length_b   1.000
_cell.length_c   1.000
_cell.angle_alpha   90.00
_cell.angle_beta   90.00
_cell.angle_gamma   90.00
#
_symmetry.space_group_name_H-M   'P 1'
#
loop_
_entity.id
_entity.type
_entity.pdbx_description
1 polymer ?
#
loop_
_entity_poly.entity_id
_entity_poly.type
_entity_poly.pdbx_seq_one_letter_code
_entity_poly.pdbx_strand_id
1 'polypeptide(L)'
;MAAEDSVPNNETTLTSASPVEASFQSDDEVHWYKVNPSNQEIANYTHFRVKLKSDAELNISVYSSLENATGHQTFDRYNGYSYENNPALIDFPIAWKGPYYIKVENHHDEENETTSITDISYTISYEGVTLPPSIQEAEEECPAELSVSERETGKGILKQLRTIRDEVLSKTEKGKELSSLYYKAAPFISAKMLFNKSMRDSVYKDLVQLKPLFADVAKNGQVSAYSITNDDQKAISRLYETARASVPEPLKKQLDQVAKDIGIEQLTGSKVSAVLEKAGMATASSSAPENRYIVKLKEGKKPGSFKSKAQSSGVQALEPLGKSKTAFKDMYVVEMKESRSSGFKAAAKQYQAAASKIAKMPEVEFVEQVQQYEALSRDTQYPYQWSLKNNGKNRAANADIQFEQLQKLMKGKKLKDTVIAVVDTGVDHTLADLSGSVKKDEGYNYVGRTADAMDDNGHGTHVSGIIAAAQDNHFSMAGINAYAKILPVKVLDSSGSGDTEQIANGIIYAADHGAKVINLSLGGPYSRVMEYALKYAASKNVTIVAATGNDGVSEISYPASSKYTLSVGATNNLDLVSDYSNYGKGLDMVAPGTDIPSLVPDGNVTYMSGTSMAAPHVAAAAGLLLSQNPSLKPKQIASLLTETTADVAFEEQDNPNPDYDLDIEPAAQIPGYDFVSGWGRLNVFHAASVFELNMKVHPVLNRHTAVTGTAKSGVTVKILRGKQVLGTGTAGKSGAFSVKIPAQKAGQVLHVAASGHQAETSLRTVVEKAPKNPSVKRITNKDTAVTGRTAAGYTIKVKNASKKVIAQGKADASGAFKVKINKQKEYAVLYVSASADDHRESGDVKMTVADVIPPGAPKVYQVSDKSTVIQGKTEANAQVSAKAKGKTIASGKANGKGEYKLKISRQKAGTVIGVTAKDKAGNVSKATAVTVLDKTPPSAPKVNPVTNKSTAVKGKAEANAAIIVKSGKKTIGTGKADKKGAFFVKIKKQKANTVLAVTAKDKAGNTSKVSKIKVKKAK
;
A
#
# COMPACT_ATOMS: atom_id res chain seq x y z
N MET A 1 -55.28 20.80 33.78
CA MET A 1 -54.93 21.92 32.89
C MET A 1 -53.54 22.33 33.31
N ALA A 2 -52.51 21.92 32.57
CA ALA A 2 -51.15 22.40 32.77
C ALA A 2 -50.93 23.57 31.79
N ALA A 3 -50.26 24.64 32.24
CA ALA A 3 -49.96 25.78 31.39
C ALA A 3 -48.85 25.41 30.39
N GLU A 4 -48.79 26.15 29.28
CA GLU A 4 -47.74 25.98 28.28
C GLU A 4 -46.43 26.60 28.79
N ASP A 5 -45.50 25.78 29.28
CA ASP A 5 -44.13 26.19 29.67
C ASP A 5 -43.27 26.53 28.44
N SER A 6 -43.71 27.54 27.70
CA SER A 6 -42.87 28.19 26.69
C SER A 6 -41.68 28.87 27.37
N VAL A 7 -40.45 28.57 26.89
CA VAL A 7 -39.24 29.32 27.28
C VAL A 7 -39.53 30.82 27.07
N PRO A 8 -39.58 31.65 28.13
CA PRO A 8 -40.09 33.01 27.99
C PRO A 8 -39.18 33.89 27.13
N ASN A 9 -39.77 34.90 26.47
CA ASN A 9 -39.02 35.98 25.80
C ASN A 9 -38.23 36.90 26.78
N ASN A 10 -38.04 36.46 28.02
CA ASN A 10 -37.63 37.23 29.19
C ASN A 10 -36.26 36.75 29.74
N GLU A 11 -35.59 35.85 29.00
CA GLU A 11 -34.34 35.18 29.36
C GLU A 11 -33.20 36.15 29.76
N THR A 12 -32.57 35.90 30.91
CA THR A 12 -31.43 36.72 31.36
C THR A 12 -30.14 36.23 30.68
N THR A 13 -29.51 37.11 29.89
CA THR A 13 -28.22 36.79 29.27
C THR A 13 -27.10 36.85 30.30
N LEU A 14 -26.45 35.71 30.56
CA LEU A 14 -25.25 35.64 31.39
C LEU A 14 -24.03 36.11 30.59
N THR A 15 -23.03 36.65 31.30
CA THR A 15 -21.72 37.00 30.72
C THR A 15 -20.61 36.46 31.61
N SER A 16 -19.48 36.06 31.03
CA SER A 16 -18.34 35.45 31.74
C SER A 16 -17.63 36.39 32.75
N ALA A 17 -18.03 37.67 32.80
CA ALA A 17 -17.41 38.69 33.64
C ALA A 17 -18.18 39.00 34.94
N SER A 18 -19.41 38.52 35.12
CA SER A 18 -20.25 38.89 36.28
C SER A 18 -21.28 37.81 36.64
N PRO A 19 -21.25 37.29 37.89
CA PRO A 19 -22.36 36.49 38.42
C PRO A 19 -23.67 37.30 38.46
N VAL A 20 -24.79 36.61 38.32
CA VAL A 20 -26.13 37.13 38.52
C VAL A 20 -26.68 36.59 39.83
N GLU A 21 -27.17 37.49 40.67
CA GLU A 21 -27.95 37.17 41.87
C GLU A 21 -29.44 37.20 41.50
N ALA A 22 -30.19 36.21 41.97
CA ALA A 22 -31.63 36.07 41.72
C ALA A 22 -32.30 35.36 42.90
N SER A 23 -33.63 35.41 42.96
CA SER A 23 -34.42 34.85 44.06
C SER A 23 -35.79 34.39 43.59
N PHE A 24 -36.22 33.19 44.00
CA PHE A 24 -37.57 32.70 43.73
C PHE A 24 -38.60 33.40 44.62
N GLN A 25 -39.75 33.75 44.05
CA GLN A 25 -40.88 34.39 44.69
C GLN A 25 -42.07 33.43 44.90
N SER A 26 -42.07 32.28 44.21
CA SER A 26 -43.04 31.20 44.38
C SER A 26 -42.43 29.84 44.01
N ASP A 27 -42.96 28.76 44.58
CA ASP A 27 -42.41 27.40 44.35
C ASP A 27 -42.56 26.93 42.88
N ASP A 28 -43.57 27.40 42.15
CA ASP A 28 -43.81 27.09 40.72
C ASP A 28 -42.99 27.95 39.73
N GLU A 29 -42.12 28.85 40.22
CA GLU A 29 -41.37 29.77 39.34
C GLU A 29 -40.14 29.08 38.71
N VAL A 30 -39.88 29.38 37.44
CA VAL A 30 -38.75 28.83 36.67
C VAL A 30 -37.93 29.97 36.07
N HIS A 31 -36.64 30.00 36.35
CA HIS A 31 -35.73 31.02 35.84
C HIS A 31 -34.91 30.52 34.65
N TRP A 32 -35.04 31.23 33.52
CA TRP A 32 -34.34 30.94 32.27
C TRP A 32 -33.20 31.93 32.02
N TYR A 33 -32.03 31.37 31.73
CA TYR A 33 -30.82 32.09 31.37
C TYR A 33 -30.30 31.66 30.00
N LYS A 34 -29.50 32.54 29.42
CA LYS A 34 -28.89 32.33 28.11
C LYS A 34 -27.41 32.62 28.11
N VAL A 35 -26.65 31.74 27.49
CA VAL A 35 -25.21 31.87 27.25
C VAL A 35 -24.99 31.91 25.75
N ASN A 36 -24.29 32.93 25.26
CA ASN A 36 -23.90 33.05 23.86
C ASN A 36 -22.39 33.31 23.80
N PRO A 37 -21.55 32.26 23.76
CA PRO A 37 -20.10 32.40 23.79
C PRO A 37 -19.61 33.24 22.61
N SER A 38 -18.73 34.20 22.88
CA SER A 38 -18.10 35.00 21.84
C SER A 38 -17.18 34.14 20.97
N ASN A 39 -16.88 34.58 19.74
CA ASN A 39 -15.90 33.93 18.87
C ASN A 39 -14.52 33.73 19.54
N GLN A 40 -14.17 34.59 20.50
CA GLN A 40 -12.93 34.47 21.27
C GLN A 40 -13.04 33.40 22.37
N GLU A 41 -14.21 33.24 23.00
CA GLU A 41 -14.44 32.14 23.94
C GLU A 41 -14.48 30.79 23.22
N ILE A 42 -15.18 30.69 22.09
CA ILE A 42 -15.20 29.49 21.23
C ILE A 42 -13.77 29.08 20.83
N ALA A 43 -12.93 30.04 20.43
CA ALA A 43 -11.56 29.78 20.01
C ALA A 43 -10.57 29.42 21.15
N ASN A 44 -10.92 29.70 22.41
CA ASN A 44 -10.02 29.51 23.56
C ASN A 44 -10.45 28.35 24.47
N TYR A 45 -11.75 28.03 24.51
CA TYR A 45 -12.36 27.14 25.47
C TYR A 45 -13.16 26.04 24.78
N THR A 46 -13.04 24.84 25.33
CA THR A 46 -13.79 23.65 24.87
C THR A 46 -15.20 23.60 25.45
N HIS A 47 -15.39 24.23 26.61
CA HIS A 47 -16.58 24.14 27.44
C HIS A 47 -16.84 25.50 28.10
N PHE A 48 -18.08 25.75 28.51
CA PHE A 48 -18.38 26.74 29.54
C PHE A 48 -18.82 26.00 30.80
N ARG A 49 -18.24 26.38 31.94
CA ARG A 49 -18.62 25.89 33.25
C ARG A 49 -19.71 26.79 33.81
N VAL A 50 -20.93 26.28 33.92
CA VAL A 50 -21.99 26.93 34.68
C VAL A 50 -21.82 26.59 36.16
N LYS A 51 -21.97 27.59 37.02
CA LYS A 51 -21.96 27.46 38.47
C LYS A 51 -23.22 28.07 39.05
N LEU A 52 -24.08 27.24 39.64
CA LEU A 52 -25.22 27.64 40.46
C LEU A 52 -24.85 27.42 41.94
N LYS A 53 -25.23 28.35 42.82
CA LYS A 53 -25.06 28.21 44.27
C LYS A 53 -26.27 28.76 45.02
N SER A 54 -26.92 27.91 45.84
CA SER A 54 -27.95 28.31 46.81
C SER A 54 -27.78 27.58 48.14
N ASP A 55 -28.44 28.09 49.18
CA ASP A 55 -28.62 27.41 50.46
C ASP A 55 -29.75 26.36 50.40
N ALA A 56 -30.81 26.61 49.63
CA ALA A 56 -31.91 25.68 49.40
C ALA A 56 -31.64 24.75 48.20
N GLU A 57 -32.46 23.71 48.04
CA GLU A 57 -32.31 22.74 46.95
C GLU A 57 -32.87 23.29 45.62
N LEU A 58 -31.96 23.61 44.70
CA LEU A 58 -32.30 24.10 43.37
C LEU A 58 -31.74 23.18 42.29
N ASN A 59 -32.59 22.78 41.36
CA ASN A 59 -32.21 22.04 40.17
C ASN A 59 -31.71 23.00 39.08
N ILE A 60 -30.76 22.53 38.28
CA ILE A 60 -30.21 23.22 37.10
C ILE A 60 -30.07 22.26 35.93
N SER A 61 -30.54 22.69 34.76
CA SER A 61 -30.43 21.98 33.49
C SER A 61 -29.85 22.89 32.41
N VAL A 62 -28.90 22.41 31.62
CA VAL A 62 -28.28 23.17 30.52
C VAL A 62 -28.62 22.53 29.18
N TYR A 63 -29.04 23.32 28.20
CA TYR A 63 -29.55 22.89 26.89
C TYR A 63 -28.75 23.52 25.74
N SER A 64 -28.52 22.74 24.68
CA SER A 64 -27.74 23.14 23.50
C SER A 64 -28.47 24.04 22.51
N SER A 65 -29.81 24.15 22.59
CA SER A 65 -30.63 24.96 21.69
C SER A 65 -31.95 25.37 22.35
N LEU A 66 -32.66 26.33 21.74
CA LEU A 66 -34.01 26.73 22.16
C LEU A 66 -35.01 25.58 22.03
N GLU A 67 -34.91 24.80 20.95
CA GLU A 67 -35.77 23.64 20.67
C GLU A 67 -35.64 22.59 21.79
N ASN A 68 -34.40 22.26 22.16
CA ASN A 68 -34.08 21.36 23.25
C ASN A 68 -34.52 21.90 24.61
N ALA A 69 -34.39 23.22 24.84
CA ALA A 69 -34.90 23.87 26.04
C ALA A 69 -36.44 23.78 26.14
N THR A 70 -37.17 24.08 25.07
CA THR A 70 -38.65 23.97 25.01
C THR A 70 -39.15 22.53 25.07
N GLY A 71 -38.35 21.56 24.61
CA GLY A 71 -38.66 20.14 24.73
C GLY A 71 -38.21 19.50 26.05
N HIS A 72 -37.53 20.26 26.93
CA HIS A 72 -36.83 19.77 28.11
C HIS A 72 -35.84 18.63 27.84
N GLN A 73 -35.21 18.62 26.66
CA GLN A 73 -34.28 17.59 26.20
C GLN A 73 -32.82 17.97 26.47
N THR A 74 -32.21 17.38 27.49
CA THR A 74 -30.76 17.42 27.70
C THR A 74 -30.25 16.09 28.24
N PHE A 75 -28.93 15.88 28.17
CA PHE A 75 -28.27 14.70 28.71
C PHE A 75 -28.15 14.80 30.23
N ASP A 76 -28.29 13.68 30.95
CA ASP A 76 -28.29 13.64 32.42
C ASP A 76 -27.05 14.32 33.06
N ARG A 77 -25.89 14.23 32.39
CA ARG A 77 -24.64 14.90 32.81
C ARG A 77 -24.68 16.44 32.80
N TYR A 78 -25.72 17.03 32.20
CA TYR A 78 -26.00 18.47 32.14
C TYR A 78 -27.21 18.87 32.99
N ASN A 79 -27.70 17.94 33.81
CA ASN A 79 -28.54 18.20 34.96
C ASN A 79 -27.69 18.19 36.24
N GLY A 80 -28.11 18.93 37.25
CA GLY A 80 -27.47 18.96 38.56
C GLY A 80 -28.30 19.74 39.56
N TYR A 81 -27.84 19.80 40.81
CA TYR A 81 -28.54 20.51 41.88
C TYR A 81 -27.55 21.18 42.84
N SER A 82 -27.98 22.27 43.47
CA SER A 82 -27.26 23.00 44.51
C SER A 82 -28.05 22.95 45.81
N TYR A 83 -27.39 22.73 46.94
CA TYR A 83 -28.00 22.60 48.27
C TYR A 83 -26.95 22.87 49.37
N GLU A 84 -27.35 23.42 50.52
CA GLU A 84 -26.44 23.72 51.66
C GLU A 84 -25.19 24.53 51.24
N ASN A 85 -25.37 25.50 50.34
CA ASN A 85 -24.28 26.30 49.77
C ASN A 85 -23.23 25.51 48.96
N ASN A 86 -23.46 24.21 48.69
CA ASN A 86 -22.66 23.42 47.76
C ASN A 86 -23.05 23.77 46.32
N PRO A 87 -22.11 24.27 45.49
CA PRO A 87 -22.46 24.70 44.14
C PRO A 87 -22.63 23.53 43.18
N ALA A 88 -23.68 23.56 42.36
CA ALA A 88 -23.74 22.77 41.15
C ALA A 88 -22.69 23.31 40.15
N LEU A 89 -21.89 22.41 39.57
CA LEU A 89 -20.90 22.74 38.55
C LEU A 89 -21.15 21.86 37.32
N ILE A 90 -21.54 22.48 36.21
CA ILE A 90 -21.83 21.79 34.95
C ILE A 90 -20.85 22.30 33.89
N ASP A 91 -19.98 21.41 33.42
CA ASP A 91 -19.09 21.67 32.28
C ASP A 91 -19.81 21.32 30.98
N PHE A 92 -20.40 22.32 30.31
CA PHE A 92 -21.15 22.13 29.08
C PHE A 92 -20.28 22.42 27.84
N PRO A 93 -20.20 21.52 26.85
CA PRO A 93 -19.30 21.68 25.71
C PRO A 93 -19.76 22.78 24.76
N ILE A 94 -18.80 23.57 24.28
CA ILE A 94 -19.02 24.57 23.22
C ILE A 94 -18.97 23.83 21.88
N ALA A 95 -19.99 23.02 21.63
CA ALA A 95 -20.08 22.12 20.46
C ALA A 95 -21.19 22.50 19.47
N TRP A 96 -22.08 23.44 19.83
CA TRP A 96 -23.18 23.92 19.00
C TRP A 96 -23.05 25.40 18.63
N LYS A 97 -23.71 25.80 17.55
CA LYS A 97 -23.91 27.22 17.23
C LYS A 97 -25.01 27.72 18.15
N GLY A 98 -24.62 28.44 19.21
CA GLY A 98 -25.53 28.98 20.21
C GLY A 98 -26.56 29.98 19.65
N PRO A 99 -27.46 30.50 20.50
CA PRO A 99 -27.38 30.50 21.96
C PRO A 99 -27.66 29.16 22.65
N TYR A 100 -27.07 29.02 23.84
CA TYR A 100 -27.30 27.95 24.82
C TYR A 100 -28.23 28.45 25.91
N TYR A 101 -29.01 27.54 26.50
CA TYR A 101 -30.08 27.87 27.45
C TYR A 101 -29.84 27.14 28.76
N ILE A 102 -30.19 27.76 29.89
CA ILE A 102 -30.07 27.18 31.23
C ILE A 102 -31.39 27.41 31.96
N LYS A 103 -31.97 26.34 32.50
CA LYS A 103 -33.14 26.37 33.40
C LYS A 103 -32.64 26.23 34.83
N VAL A 104 -33.18 27.04 35.73
CA VAL A 104 -33.05 26.86 37.18
C VAL A 104 -34.46 26.79 37.76
N GLU A 105 -34.73 25.78 38.58
CA GLU A 105 -36.04 25.52 39.16
C GLU A 105 -35.92 25.04 40.62
N ASN A 106 -36.94 25.34 41.42
CA ASN A 106 -37.02 24.92 42.82
C ASN A 106 -37.39 23.42 42.89
N HIS A 107 -36.75 22.65 43.77
CA HIS A 107 -37.16 21.25 43.98
C HIS A 107 -38.30 21.20 45.01
N HIS A 108 -39.53 20.92 44.55
CA HIS A 108 -40.63 20.64 45.47
C HIS A 108 -40.57 19.16 45.91
N ASP A 109 -40.60 18.91 47.21
CA ASP A 109 -40.54 17.57 47.80
C ASP A 109 -41.95 17.14 48.22
N GLU A 110 -42.64 16.34 47.37
CA GLU A 110 -44.07 16.04 47.50
C GLU A 110 -44.46 15.33 48.82
N GLU A 111 -43.49 14.81 49.60
CA GLU A 111 -43.74 14.16 50.89
C GLU A 111 -43.79 15.13 52.10
N ASN A 112 -43.45 16.42 51.95
CA ASN A 112 -43.34 17.38 53.07
C ASN A 112 -44.17 18.69 52.89
N GLU A 113 -45.50 18.58 53.00
CA GLU A 113 -46.51 19.66 52.80
C GLU A 113 -46.43 20.94 53.68
N THR A 114 -45.40 21.15 54.51
CA THR A 114 -45.49 22.09 55.66
C THR A 114 -44.84 23.48 55.56
N THR A 115 -44.15 23.86 54.48
CA THR A 115 -43.69 25.26 54.28
C THR A 115 -43.44 25.60 52.81
N SER A 116 -44.23 26.51 52.25
CA SER A 116 -43.91 27.23 51.00
C SER A 116 -42.69 28.14 51.22
N ILE A 117 -41.61 27.98 50.46
CA ILE A 117 -40.36 28.70 50.70
C ILE A 117 -40.27 29.92 49.77
N THR A 118 -40.97 30.99 50.13
CA THR A 118 -40.79 32.30 49.50
C THR A 118 -39.43 32.90 49.88
N ASP A 119 -38.74 33.54 48.92
CA ASP A 119 -37.41 34.17 49.03
C ASP A 119 -36.16 33.23 49.05
N ILE A 120 -36.19 32.10 48.31
CA ILE A 120 -34.96 31.34 48.03
C ILE A 120 -34.02 32.17 47.15
N SER A 121 -32.90 32.64 47.71
CA SER A 121 -31.86 33.37 46.98
C SER A 121 -30.77 32.44 46.41
N TYR A 122 -30.20 32.80 45.27
CA TYR A 122 -29.08 32.08 44.67
C TYR A 122 -28.19 32.97 43.79
N THR A 123 -27.01 32.45 43.47
CA THR A 123 -26.07 33.06 42.51
C THR A 123 -25.80 32.10 41.36
N ILE A 124 -25.86 32.60 40.12
CA ILE A 124 -25.46 31.86 38.92
C ILE A 124 -24.37 32.62 38.13
N SER A 125 -23.39 31.90 37.61
CA SER A 125 -22.34 32.44 36.74
C SER A 125 -21.88 31.41 35.72
N TYR A 126 -21.25 31.83 34.61
CA TYR A 126 -20.44 30.92 33.79
C TYR A 126 -19.00 31.42 33.61
N GLU A 127 -18.07 30.50 33.41
CA GLU A 127 -16.69 30.78 32.99
C GLU A 127 -16.28 29.85 31.83
N GLY A 128 -15.37 30.29 30.95
CA GLY A 128 -14.83 29.44 29.89
C GLY A 128 -13.75 28.50 30.42
N VAL A 129 -13.82 27.21 30.08
CA VAL A 129 -12.84 26.19 30.51
C VAL A 129 -12.37 25.29 29.37
N THR A 130 -11.09 24.91 29.43
CA THR A 130 -10.44 24.02 28.47
C THR A 130 -10.19 22.68 29.13
N LEU A 131 -10.92 21.65 28.71
CA LEU A 131 -10.86 20.29 29.22
C LEU A 131 -10.33 19.36 28.13
N PRO A 132 -9.52 18.33 28.48
CA PRO A 132 -9.14 17.30 27.51
C PRO A 132 -10.37 16.53 27.04
N PRO A 133 -10.26 15.74 25.95
CA PRO A 133 -11.31 14.83 25.54
C PRO A 133 -11.67 13.88 26.70
N SER A 134 -12.96 13.61 26.90
CA SER A 134 -13.39 12.63 27.89
C SER A 134 -12.88 11.24 27.53
N ILE A 135 -12.66 10.41 28.54
CA ILE A 135 -12.47 8.97 28.32
C ILE A 135 -13.88 8.38 28.15
N GLN A 136 -14.06 7.47 27.20
CA GLN A 136 -15.28 6.66 27.14
C GLN A 136 -15.37 5.84 28.44
N GLU A 137 -16.20 6.29 29.37
CA GLU A 137 -16.68 5.41 30.44
C GLU A 137 -17.54 4.36 29.74
N ALA A 138 -16.99 3.16 29.59
CA ALA A 138 -17.73 2.06 28.97
C ALA A 138 -18.95 1.76 29.84
N GLU A 139 -20.14 1.77 29.23
CA GLU A 139 -21.42 1.38 29.86
C GLU A 139 -21.53 -0.14 30.09
N GLU A 140 -20.44 -0.76 30.54
CA GLU A 140 -20.51 -1.99 31.32
C GLU A 140 -20.52 -1.58 32.80
N GLU A 141 -21.71 -1.36 33.38
CA GLU A 141 -21.81 -1.01 34.81
C GLU A 141 -20.99 -1.99 35.65
N CYS A 142 -19.95 -1.46 36.29
CA CYS A 142 -19.00 -2.29 37.01
C CYS A 142 -19.69 -2.93 38.24
N PRO A 143 -19.19 -4.05 38.80
CA PRO A 143 -19.82 -4.67 39.96
C PRO A 143 -19.97 -3.72 41.16
N ALA A 144 -19.00 -2.83 41.34
CA ALA A 144 -19.06 -1.76 42.34
C ALA A 144 -20.12 -0.69 42.02
N GLU A 145 -20.43 -0.46 40.75
CA GLU A 145 -21.40 0.53 40.26
C GLU A 145 -22.82 -0.04 40.36
N LEU A 146 -23.05 -1.26 39.86
CA LEU A 146 -24.27 -2.07 40.10
C LEU A 146 -24.62 -2.25 41.59
N SER A 147 -23.64 -2.15 42.48
CA SER A 147 -23.86 -2.23 43.94
C SER A 147 -24.42 -0.94 44.52
N VAL A 148 -24.18 0.21 43.88
CA VAL A 148 -24.31 1.53 44.49
C VAL A 148 -25.09 2.55 43.64
N SER A 149 -25.50 2.19 42.41
CA SER A 149 -26.07 3.09 41.39
C SER A 149 -27.31 3.86 41.84
N GLU A 150 -28.09 3.30 42.78
CA GLU A 150 -29.29 3.93 43.37
C GLU A 150 -29.03 4.71 44.68
N ARG A 151 -27.77 4.96 45.08
CA ARG A 151 -27.43 5.38 46.47
C ARG A 151 -26.36 6.48 46.56
N GLU A 152 -26.73 7.63 47.12
CA GLU A 152 -25.85 8.82 47.25
C GLU A 152 -24.50 8.56 47.93
N THR A 153 -24.49 7.77 49.00
CA THR A 153 -23.23 7.42 49.69
C THR A 153 -22.28 6.58 48.82
N GLY A 154 -22.80 6.00 47.73
CA GLY A 154 -22.16 5.22 46.69
C GLY A 154 -21.31 6.03 45.69
N LYS A 155 -21.83 7.15 45.18
CA LYS A 155 -21.11 8.03 44.22
C LYS A 155 -19.72 8.42 44.74
N GLY A 156 -19.63 8.73 46.04
CA GLY A 156 -18.36 9.02 46.71
C GLY A 156 -17.38 7.84 46.81
N ILE A 157 -17.89 6.60 46.93
CA ILE A 157 -17.08 5.38 46.96
C ILE A 157 -16.52 5.09 45.56
N LEU A 158 -17.34 5.18 44.51
CA LEU A 158 -16.90 4.99 43.12
C LEU A 158 -15.79 5.96 42.74
N LYS A 159 -15.96 7.24 43.05
CA LYS A 159 -14.93 8.26 42.81
C LYS A 159 -13.60 7.89 43.47
N GLN A 160 -13.64 7.44 44.73
CA GLN A 160 -12.44 7.02 45.47
C GLN A 160 -11.79 5.77 44.85
N LEU A 161 -12.58 4.76 44.47
CA LEU A 161 -12.07 3.54 43.82
C LEU A 161 -11.45 3.82 42.44
N ARG A 162 -12.07 4.71 41.65
CA ARG A 162 -11.53 5.18 40.36
C ARG A 162 -10.20 5.93 40.57
N THR A 163 -10.12 6.86 41.53
CA THR A 163 -8.84 7.52 41.91
C THR A 163 -7.77 6.52 42.34
N ILE A 164 -8.11 5.50 43.13
CA ILE A 164 -7.14 4.45 43.55
C ILE A 164 -6.63 3.65 42.33
N ARG A 165 -7.52 3.26 41.41
CA ARG A 165 -7.14 2.60 40.15
C ARG A 165 -6.15 3.46 39.35
N ASP A 166 -6.49 4.72 39.14
CA ASP A 166 -5.81 5.60 38.18
C ASP A 166 -4.54 6.28 38.73
N GLU A 167 -4.50 6.56 40.04
CA GLU A 167 -3.38 7.27 40.67
C GLU A 167 -2.46 6.37 41.51
N VAL A 168 -2.94 5.21 41.98
CA VAL A 168 -2.19 4.32 42.87
C VAL A 168 -1.78 3.03 42.15
N LEU A 169 -2.75 2.28 41.62
CA LEU A 169 -2.51 0.96 41.02
C LEU A 169 -1.87 1.07 39.61
N SER A 170 -2.27 2.04 38.80
CA SER A 170 -1.72 2.26 37.44
C SER A 170 -0.20 2.47 37.39
N LYS A 171 0.43 2.83 38.52
CA LYS A 171 1.86 3.16 38.62
C LYS A 171 2.78 1.94 38.69
N THR A 172 2.23 0.73 38.85
CA THR A 172 2.99 -0.52 38.91
C THR A 172 2.42 -1.57 37.98
N GLU A 173 3.27 -2.46 37.45
CA GLU A 173 2.77 -3.59 36.66
C GLU A 173 1.88 -4.51 37.50
N LYS A 174 2.18 -4.74 38.79
CA LYS A 174 1.31 -5.52 39.68
C LYS A 174 -0.05 -4.87 39.95
N GLY A 175 -0.11 -3.54 40.07
CA GLY A 175 -1.39 -2.81 40.19
C GLY A 175 -2.20 -2.79 38.89
N LYS A 176 -1.54 -2.73 37.73
CA LYS A 176 -2.18 -2.92 36.42
C LYS A 176 -2.70 -4.34 36.22
N GLU A 177 -1.94 -5.36 36.61
CA GLU A 177 -2.36 -6.77 36.59
C GLU A 177 -3.61 -6.98 37.45
N LEU A 178 -3.65 -6.44 38.68
CA LEU A 178 -4.84 -6.46 39.54
C LEU A 178 -6.03 -5.72 38.90
N SER A 179 -5.80 -4.55 38.30
CA SER A 179 -6.86 -3.81 37.59
C SER A 179 -7.39 -4.58 36.38
N SER A 180 -6.52 -5.28 35.63
CA SER A 180 -6.91 -6.17 34.53
C SER A 180 -7.71 -7.39 35.02
N LEU A 181 -7.32 -7.97 36.16
CA LEU A 181 -8.04 -9.08 36.79
C LEU A 181 -9.43 -8.65 37.26
N TYR A 182 -9.57 -7.43 37.79
CA TYR A 182 -10.87 -6.85 38.15
C TYR A 182 -11.80 -6.77 36.93
N TYR A 183 -11.37 -6.22 35.80
CA TYR A 183 -12.20 -6.17 34.59
C TYR A 183 -12.50 -7.56 34.00
N LYS A 184 -11.56 -8.52 34.06
CA LYS A 184 -11.82 -9.90 33.64
C LYS A 184 -12.84 -10.61 34.54
N ALA A 185 -12.88 -10.26 35.82
CA ALA A 185 -13.86 -10.78 36.77
C ALA A 185 -15.22 -10.06 36.68
N ALA A 186 -15.23 -8.78 36.31
CA ALA A 186 -16.38 -7.89 36.37
C ALA A 186 -17.65 -8.44 35.69
N PRO A 187 -17.65 -8.89 34.42
CA PRO A 187 -18.86 -9.43 33.77
C PRO A 187 -19.53 -10.58 34.53
N PHE A 188 -18.74 -11.47 35.14
CA PHE A 188 -19.26 -12.61 35.90
C PHE A 188 -19.87 -12.20 37.24
N ILE A 189 -19.29 -11.18 37.89
CA ILE A 189 -19.80 -10.63 39.14
C ILE A 189 -21.06 -9.81 38.83
N SER A 190 -20.99 -8.86 37.89
CA SER A 190 -22.11 -8.04 37.40
C SER A 190 -23.32 -8.90 36.99
N ALA A 191 -23.11 -9.96 36.20
CA ALA A 191 -24.20 -10.86 35.79
C ALA A 191 -24.90 -11.58 36.96
N LYS A 192 -24.16 -12.00 38.01
CA LYS A 192 -24.78 -12.57 39.22
C LYS A 192 -25.47 -11.51 40.08
N MET A 193 -24.93 -10.30 40.11
CA MET A 193 -25.46 -9.17 40.86
C MET A 193 -26.75 -8.61 40.25
N LEU A 194 -26.85 -8.55 38.91
CA LEU A 194 -28.03 -8.06 38.18
C LEU A 194 -29.33 -8.75 38.65
N PHE A 195 -29.28 -10.06 38.86
CA PHE A 195 -30.43 -10.89 39.26
C PHE A 195 -30.49 -11.22 40.76
N ASN A 196 -29.53 -10.77 41.59
CA ASN A 196 -29.49 -11.08 43.02
C ASN A 196 -29.39 -9.81 43.90
N LYS A 197 -30.55 -9.24 44.24
CA LYS A 197 -30.67 -8.05 45.09
C LYS A 197 -29.97 -8.21 46.46
N SER A 198 -30.07 -9.38 47.09
CA SER A 198 -29.43 -9.65 48.39
C SER A 198 -27.89 -9.60 48.30
N MET A 199 -27.32 -10.08 47.19
CA MET A 199 -25.90 -9.97 46.88
C MET A 199 -25.50 -8.50 46.67
N ARG A 200 -26.29 -7.71 45.91
CA ARG A 200 -26.08 -6.26 45.76
C ARG A 200 -26.08 -5.53 47.10
N ASP A 201 -27.07 -5.81 47.95
CA ASP A 201 -27.20 -5.19 49.27
C ASP A 201 -26.08 -5.59 50.25
N SER A 202 -25.53 -6.80 50.14
CA SER A 202 -24.36 -7.22 50.93
C SER A 202 -23.08 -6.53 50.47
N VAL A 203 -22.81 -6.54 49.15
CA VAL A 203 -21.63 -5.87 48.57
C VAL A 203 -21.67 -4.38 48.85
N TYR A 204 -22.84 -3.73 48.74
CA TYR A 204 -23.04 -2.34 49.12
C TYR A 204 -22.64 -2.05 50.57
N LYS A 205 -23.10 -2.86 51.53
CA LYS A 205 -22.77 -2.68 52.96
C LYS A 205 -21.27 -2.84 53.22
N ASP A 206 -20.63 -3.80 52.55
CA ASP A 206 -19.19 -4.03 52.67
C ASP A 206 -18.37 -2.89 52.03
N LEU A 207 -18.83 -2.32 50.91
CA LEU A 207 -18.22 -1.13 50.30
C LEU A 207 -18.39 0.13 51.16
N VAL A 208 -19.55 0.30 51.82
CA VAL A 208 -19.78 1.41 52.77
C VAL A 208 -18.89 1.30 53.99
N GLN A 209 -18.70 0.10 54.55
CA GLN A 209 -17.74 -0.14 55.65
C GLN A 209 -16.33 0.30 55.26
N LEU A 210 -15.89 0.02 54.03
CA LEU A 210 -14.53 0.33 53.55
C LEU A 210 -14.35 1.77 53.04
N LYS A 211 -15.41 2.58 52.97
CA LYS A 211 -15.36 3.98 52.52
C LYS A 211 -14.27 4.84 53.20
N PRO A 212 -14.01 4.74 54.53
CA PRO A 212 -12.94 5.52 55.16
C PRO A 212 -11.54 5.10 54.69
N LEU A 213 -11.34 3.81 54.40
CA LEU A 213 -10.10 3.28 53.83
C LEU A 213 -9.90 3.82 52.41
N PHE A 214 -10.92 3.72 51.56
CA PHE A 214 -10.84 4.24 50.19
C PHE A 214 -10.59 5.75 50.16
N ALA A 215 -11.19 6.52 51.08
CA ALA A 215 -10.95 7.96 51.22
C ALA A 215 -9.48 8.29 51.54
N ASP A 216 -8.84 7.56 52.46
CA ASP A 216 -7.44 7.81 52.83
C ASP A 216 -6.48 7.42 51.69
N VAL A 217 -6.71 6.29 51.02
CA VAL A 217 -5.87 5.84 49.90
C VAL A 217 -6.04 6.73 48.67
N ALA A 218 -7.26 7.18 48.35
CA ALA A 218 -7.49 8.13 47.26
C ALA A 218 -6.86 9.50 47.54
N LYS A 219 -6.73 9.91 48.81
CA LYS A 219 -6.13 11.19 49.21
C LYS A 219 -4.61 11.15 49.33
N ASN A 220 -4.07 10.07 49.90
CA ASN A 220 -2.66 9.94 50.28
C ASN A 220 -1.88 8.98 49.36
N GLY A 221 -2.55 8.33 48.42
CA GLY A 221 -1.99 7.40 47.47
C GLY A 221 -1.25 6.23 48.14
N GLN A 222 -0.10 5.88 47.56
CA GLN A 222 0.75 4.77 47.99
C GLN A 222 1.35 4.94 49.40
N VAL A 223 1.30 6.15 49.97
CA VAL A 223 1.77 6.44 51.35
C VAL A 223 0.63 6.53 52.38
N SER A 224 -0.55 6.01 52.04
CA SER A 224 -1.72 5.87 52.93
C SER A 224 -1.35 5.37 54.33
N ALA A 225 -1.73 6.13 55.36
CA ALA A 225 -1.46 5.83 56.76
C ALA A 225 -2.60 5.03 57.43
N TYR A 226 -3.73 4.87 56.74
CA TYR A 226 -4.88 4.09 57.21
C TYR A 226 -4.46 2.70 57.70
N SER A 227 -4.98 2.31 58.87
CA SER A 227 -4.71 1.02 59.51
C SER A 227 -5.97 0.19 59.49
N ILE A 228 -5.90 -1.00 58.89
CA ILE A 228 -7.07 -1.85 58.60
C ILE A 228 -7.68 -2.36 59.90
N THR A 229 -8.97 -2.13 60.11
CA THR A 229 -9.67 -2.54 61.34
C THR A 229 -10.18 -3.98 61.28
N ASN A 230 -10.68 -4.49 62.41
CA ASN A 230 -11.33 -5.80 62.48
C ASN A 230 -12.58 -5.90 61.59
N ASP A 231 -13.31 -4.81 61.38
CA ASP A 231 -14.54 -4.82 60.59
C ASP A 231 -14.26 -4.62 59.10
N ASP A 232 -13.21 -3.86 58.77
CA ASP A 232 -12.68 -3.80 57.40
C ASP A 232 -12.18 -5.17 56.94
N GLN A 233 -11.43 -5.89 57.78
CA GLN A 233 -11.00 -7.27 57.49
C GLN A 233 -12.19 -8.18 57.16
N LYS A 234 -13.30 -8.09 57.92
CA LYS A 234 -14.51 -8.88 57.66
C LYS A 234 -15.17 -8.49 56.34
N ALA A 235 -15.26 -7.20 56.02
CA ALA A 235 -15.80 -6.70 54.75
C ALA A 235 -14.95 -7.13 53.55
N ILE A 236 -13.63 -6.96 53.63
CA ILE A 236 -12.66 -7.43 52.61
C ILE A 236 -12.81 -8.93 52.38
N SER A 237 -12.92 -9.73 53.44
CA SER A 237 -13.08 -11.19 53.34
C SER A 237 -14.39 -11.60 52.65
N ARG A 238 -15.50 -10.91 52.95
CA ARG A 238 -16.80 -11.15 52.28
C ARG A 238 -16.80 -10.73 50.81
N LEU A 239 -16.24 -9.58 50.48
CA LEU A 239 -16.10 -9.11 49.11
C LEU A 239 -15.22 -10.07 48.29
N TYR A 240 -14.13 -10.55 48.88
CA TYR A 240 -13.25 -11.54 48.27
C TYR A 240 -13.98 -12.85 47.94
N GLU A 241 -14.65 -13.47 48.91
CA GLU A 241 -15.40 -14.71 48.66
C GLU A 241 -16.56 -14.49 47.68
N THR A 242 -17.20 -13.32 47.70
CA THR A 242 -18.26 -12.95 46.74
C THR A 242 -17.73 -12.88 45.31
N ALA A 243 -16.57 -12.24 45.09
CA ALA A 243 -15.91 -12.21 43.78
C ALA A 243 -15.45 -13.62 43.35
N ARG A 244 -14.82 -14.35 44.27
CA ARG A 244 -14.27 -15.69 44.06
C ARG A 244 -15.34 -16.75 43.74
N ALA A 245 -16.51 -16.67 44.36
CA ALA A 245 -17.66 -17.52 44.06
C ALA A 245 -18.42 -17.10 42.78
N SER A 246 -18.11 -15.92 42.24
CA SER A 246 -18.79 -15.38 41.05
C SER A 246 -18.10 -15.76 39.74
N VAL A 247 -16.76 -15.85 39.73
CA VAL A 247 -15.96 -16.09 38.52
C VAL A 247 -15.74 -17.58 38.19
N PRO A 248 -15.44 -17.93 36.92
CA PRO A 248 -15.00 -19.27 36.54
C PRO A 248 -13.60 -19.63 37.09
N GLU A 249 -13.32 -20.93 37.20
CA GLU A 249 -12.11 -21.49 37.83
C GLU A 249 -10.75 -20.92 37.36
N PRO A 250 -10.52 -20.59 36.06
CA PRO A 250 -9.27 -19.95 35.65
C PRO A 250 -9.01 -18.59 36.31
N LEU A 251 -10.06 -17.77 36.46
CA LEU A 251 -9.98 -16.46 37.12
C LEU A 251 -9.93 -16.60 38.64
N LYS A 252 -10.62 -17.62 39.19
CA LYS A 252 -10.56 -17.97 40.61
C LYS A 252 -9.14 -18.25 41.08
N LYS A 253 -8.34 -18.98 40.29
CA LYS A 253 -6.91 -19.22 40.56
C LYS A 253 -6.07 -17.93 40.54
N GLN A 254 -6.42 -16.97 39.67
CA GLN A 254 -5.75 -15.67 39.63
C GLN A 254 -6.11 -14.81 40.85
N LEU A 255 -7.38 -14.82 41.27
CA LEU A 255 -7.83 -14.19 42.52
C LEU A 255 -7.13 -14.82 43.74
N ASP A 256 -7.06 -16.15 43.83
CA ASP A 256 -6.37 -16.88 44.90
C ASP A 256 -4.88 -16.54 44.98
N GLN A 257 -4.21 -16.37 43.84
CA GLN A 257 -2.80 -15.98 43.81
C GLN A 257 -2.61 -14.53 44.30
N VAL A 258 -3.41 -13.58 43.83
CA VAL A 258 -3.33 -12.18 44.29
C VAL A 258 -3.70 -12.03 45.77
N ALA A 259 -4.71 -12.75 46.24
CA ALA A 259 -5.11 -12.81 47.64
C ALA A 259 -3.97 -13.30 48.55
N LYS A 260 -3.21 -14.30 48.10
CA LYS A 260 -2.02 -14.82 48.78
C LYS A 260 -0.87 -13.82 48.80
N ASP A 261 -0.62 -13.13 47.69
CA ASP A 261 0.47 -12.14 47.58
C ASP A 261 0.21 -10.90 48.47
N ILE A 262 -1.04 -10.45 48.54
CA ILE A 262 -1.52 -9.44 49.50
C ILE A 262 -1.46 -9.98 50.94
N GLY A 263 -1.84 -11.25 51.15
CA GLY A 263 -2.03 -11.85 52.47
C GLY A 263 -3.40 -11.53 53.07
N ILE A 264 -4.45 -11.63 52.25
CA ILE A 264 -5.79 -11.10 52.53
C ILE A 264 -6.45 -11.66 53.81
N GLU A 265 -6.00 -12.82 54.29
CA GLU A 265 -6.55 -13.49 55.48
C GLU A 265 -6.23 -12.77 56.81
N GLN A 266 -5.15 -11.98 56.86
CA GLN A 266 -4.67 -11.32 58.08
C GLN A 266 -4.09 -9.92 57.80
N LEU A 267 -4.97 -8.96 57.52
CA LEU A 267 -4.63 -7.55 57.29
C LEU A 267 -4.87 -6.64 58.51
N THR A 268 -5.68 -7.07 59.49
CA THR A 268 -5.98 -6.29 60.72
C THR A 268 -4.71 -5.72 61.36
N GLY A 269 -4.71 -4.41 61.64
CA GLY A 269 -3.58 -3.69 62.25
C GLY A 269 -2.45 -3.34 61.28
N SER A 270 -2.48 -3.85 60.04
CA SER A 270 -1.54 -3.44 58.99
C SER A 270 -1.93 -2.09 58.41
N LYS A 271 -0.91 -1.29 58.04
CA LYS A 271 -1.13 -0.07 57.25
C LYS A 271 -1.32 -0.39 55.79
N VAL A 272 -2.24 0.30 55.12
CA VAL A 272 -2.52 0.04 53.69
C VAL A 272 -1.28 0.27 52.82
N SER A 273 -0.44 1.26 53.11
CA SER A 273 0.86 1.46 52.45
C SER A 273 1.76 0.22 52.52
N ALA A 274 1.88 -0.42 53.69
CA ALA A 274 2.68 -1.64 53.87
C ALA A 274 2.08 -2.86 53.13
N VAL A 275 0.74 -2.92 53.00
CA VAL A 275 0.06 -3.96 52.22
C VAL A 275 0.31 -3.77 50.71
N LEU A 276 0.21 -2.53 50.21
CA LEU A 276 0.49 -2.19 48.81
C LEU A 276 1.97 -2.40 48.46
N GLU A 277 2.90 -2.03 49.35
CA GLU A 277 4.33 -2.25 49.18
C GLU A 277 4.69 -3.74 49.14
N LYS A 278 4.16 -4.53 50.08
CA LYS A 278 4.31 -6.00 50.11
C LYS A 278 3.78 -6.68 48.84
N ALA A 279 2.66 -6.19 48.29
CA ALA A 279 2.06 -6.69 47.05
C ALA A 279 2.75 -6.17 45.76
N GLY A 280 3.79 -5.34 45.87
CA GLY A 280 4.50 -4.76 44.72
C GLY A 280 3.72 -3.67 43.98
N MET A 281 2.74 -3.04 44.65
CA MET A 281 1.79 -2.08 44.07
C MET A 281 2.12 -0.60 44.37
N ALA A 282 3.37 -0.31 44.78
CA ALA A 282 3.87 1.04 45.06
C ALA A 282 5.24 1.36 44.40
N THR A 283 5.51 2.66 44.15
CA THR A 283 6.73 3.22 43.53
C THR A 283 7.15 4.53 44.18
N ALA A 284 8.45 4.78 44.36
CA ALA A 284 8.94 6.01 45.00
C ALA A 284 9.15 7.21 44.04
N SER A 285 8.43 8.32 44.26
CA SER A 285 8.61 9.68 43.66
C SER A 285 8.41 9.87 42.14
N SER A 286 8.14 11.07 41.59
CA SER A 286 7.54 12.35 42.08
C SER A 286 7.35 13.34 40.90
N SER A 287 6.61 14.46 41.05
CA SER A 287 6.64 15.58 40.07
C SER A 287 6.34 16.98 40.65
N ALA A 288 7.03 18.00 40.11
CA ALA A 288 6.99 19.43 40.51
C ALA A 288 7.29 20.35 39.29
N PRO A 289 7.04 21.68 39.32
CA PRO A 289 7.02 22.53 38.11
C PRO A 289 8.40 23.02 37.61
N GLU A 290 8.50 23.29 36.29
CA GLU A 290 9.76 23.55 35.56
C GLU A 290 10.50 24.88 35.86
N ASN A 291 11.83 24.83 35.70
CA ASN A 291 12.81 25.79 36.21
C ASN A 291 13.93 26.19 35.18
N ARG A 292 13.70 26.09 33.86
CA ARG A 292 14.76 26.08 32.82
C ARG A 292 14.77 27.30 31.87
N TYR A 293 15.97 27.75 31.50
CA TYR A 293 16.26 28.88 30.61
C TYR A 293 17.38 28.55 29.60
N ILE A 294 17.49 29.33 28.52
CA ILE A 294 18.59 29.28 27.54
C ILE A 294 19.40 30.58 27.65
N VAL A 295 20.73 30.49 27.62
CA VAL A 295 21.64 31.63 27.67
C VAL A 295 22.65 31.54 26.53
N LYS A 296 22.76 32.60 25.73
CA LYS A 296 23.83 32.81 24.75
C LYS A 296 24.93 33.65 25.37
N LEU A 297 26.16 33.17 25.32
CA LEU A 297 27.36 33.95 25.69
C LEU A 297 27.97 34.62 24.46
N LYS A 298 28.47 35.85 24.68
CA LYS A 298 29.20 36.63 23.69
C LYS A 298 30.50 35.93 23.30
N GLU A 299 30.97 36.17 22.08
CA GLU A 299 32.16 35.50 21.55
C GLU A 299 33.40 35.68 22.45
N GLY A 300 34.16 34.59 22.63
CA GLY A 300 35.36 34.54 23.46
C GLY A 300 35.12 34.42 24.97
N LYS A 301 33.86 34.43 25.45
CA LYS A 301 33.54 34.23 26.88
C LYS A 301 33.50 32.74 27.25
N LYS A 302 34.11 32.38 28.38
CA LYS A 302 34.21 30.99 28.86
C LYS A 302 33.03 30.63 29.77
N PRO A 303 32.32 29.49 29.55
CA PRO A 303 31.14 29.11 30.34
C PRO A 303 31.41 28.91 31.83
N GLY A 304 32.62 28.44 32.21
CA GLY A 304 32.99 28.31 33.62
C GLY A 304 33.01 29.65 34.38
N SER A 305 33.46 30.74 33.73
CA SER A 305 33.46 32.08 34.33
C SER A 305 32.04 32.62 34.48
N PHE A 306 31.19 32.38 33.48
CA PHE A 306 29.77 32.69 33.54
C PHE A 306 29.06 31.93 34.68
N LYS A 307 29.27 30.59 34.79
CA LYS A 307 28.64 29.75 35.83
C LYS A 307 28.88 30.29 37.23
N SER A 308 30.13 30.61 37.57
CA SER A 308 30.49 31.13 38.90
C SER A 308 29.84 32.48 39.23
N LYS A 309 29.60 33.34 38.22
CA LYS A 309 28.89 34.61 38.42
C LYS A 309 27.37 34.42 38.50
N ALA A 310 26.81 33.56 37.64
CA ALA A 310 25.39 33.29 37.55
C ALA A 310 24.82 32.49 38.75
N GLN A 311 25.66 31.75 39.47
CA GLN A 311 25.30 31.10 40.76
C GLN A 311 24.67 32.09 41.75
N SER A 312 25.16 33.33 41.83
CA SER A 312 24.59 34.40 42.67
C SER A 312 23.14 34.79 42.31
N SER A 313 22.70 34.45 41.10
CA SER A 313 21.35 34.68 40.59
C SER A 313 20.47 33.42 40.62
N GLY A 314 20.92 32.33 41.26
CA GLY A 314 20.12 31.12 41.47
C GLY A 314 20.39 29.97 40.51
N VAL A 315 21.42 30.05 39.66
CA VAL A 315 21.77 28.96 38.72
C VAL A 315 22.33 27.74 39.45
N GLN A 316 21.74 26.56 39.21
CA GLN A 316 22.14 25.26 39.74
C GLN A 316 22.95 24.47 38.70
N ALA A 317 22.42 24.31 37.48
CA ALA A 317 23.08 23.60 36.39
C ALA A 317 23.34 24.50 35.16
N LEU A 318 24.34 24.13 34.37
CA LEU A 318 24.72 24.82 33.13
C LEU A 318 25.24 23.76 32.14
N GLU A 319 24.45 23.44 31.14
CA GLU A 319 24.74 22.42 30.13
C GLU A 319 24.80 23.03 28.72
N PRO A 320 25.67 22.58 27.80
CA PRO A 320 25.66 23.04 26.41
C PRO A 320 24.32 22.75 25.73
N LEU A 321 23.83 23.69 24.91
CA LEU A 321 22.59 23.52 24.16
C LEU A 321 22.78 22.49 23.03
N GLY A 322 22.52 21.22 23.33
CA GLY A 322 22.62 20.10 22.39
C GLY A 322 24.00 19.42 22.36
N LYS A 323 24.01 18.14 21.93
CA LYS A 323 25.21 17.28 21.97
C LYS A 323 26.22 17.52 20.82
N SER A 324 25.98 18.49 19.93
CA SER A 324 26.83 18.78 18.76
C SER A 324 27.36 20.21 18.76
N LYS A 325 28.69 20.37 18.59
CA LYS A 325 29.42 21.61 18.93
C LYS A 325 29.43 22.74 17.88
N THR A 326 28.72 22.61 16.75
CA THR A 326 28.80 23.60 15.65
C THR A 326 27.58 24.49 15.49
N ALA A 327 26.36 23.99 15.69
CA ALA A 327 25.13 24.76 15.44
C ALA A 327 24.75 25.73 16.58
N PHE A 328 25.06 25.37 17.83
CA PHE A 328 24.67 26.11 19.04
C PHE A 328 25.89 26.60 19.82
N LYS A 329 26.89 27.12 19.11
CA LYS A 329 28.17 27.57 19.68
C LYS A 329 27.93 28.67 20.74
N ASP A 330 28.50 28.46 21.92
CA ASP A 330 28.40 29.31 23.10
C ASP A 330 26.95 29.54 23.61
N MET A 331 26.03 28.60 23.33
CA MET A 331 24.68 28.56 23.92
C MET A 331 24.57 27.44 24.95
N TYR A 332 23.87 27.73 26.06
CA TYR A 332 23.76 26.84 27.21
C TYR A 332 22.33 26.82 27.77
N VAL A 333 21.88 25.65 28.21
CA VAL A 333 20.70 25.52 29.07
C VAL A 333 21.12 25.78 30.51
N VAL A 334 20.38 26.65 31.17
CA VAL A 334 20.54 27.05 32.56
C VAL A 334 19.34 26.54 33.35
N GLU A 335 19.61 25.82 34.44
CA GLU A 335 18.58 25.36 35.35
C GLU A 335 18.65 26.17 36.65
N MET A 336 17.51 26.70 37.09
CA MET A 336 17.38 27.49 38.30
C MET A 336 17.10 26.59 39.51
N LYS A 337 17.74 26.91 40.63
CA LYS A 337 17.51 26.24 41.91
C LYS A 337 16.06 26.41 42.36
N GLU A 338 15.41 25.32 42.73
CA GLU A 338 14.00 25.30 43.13
C GLU A 338 13.68 26.31 44.24
N SER A 339 12.62 27.08 44.05
CA SER A 339 12.11 28.01 45.05
C SER A 339 11.40 27.26 46.18
N ARG A 340 11.84 27.46 47.42
CA ARG A 340 11.16 26.96 48.64
C ARG A 340 9.93 27.78 49.05
N SER A 341 9.33 28.55 48.13
CA SER A 341 8.20 29.43 48.44
C SER A 341 6.85 28.79 48.10
N SER A 342 5.85 29.03 48.95
CA SER A 342 4.53 28.40 48.92
C SER A 342 3.60 29.00 47.85
N GLY A 343 3.96 28.87 46.57
CA GLY A 343 3.02 29.14 45.47
C GLY A 343 3.64 29.25 44.08
N PHE A 344 3.00 28.59 43.10
CA PHE A 344 3.38 28.57 41.67
C PHE A 344 3.67 29.97 41.09
N LYS A 345 2.81 30.96 41.37
CA LYS A 345 2.98 32.35 40.90
C LYS A 345 4.18 33.08 41.53
N ALA A 346 4.55 32.75 42.76
CA ALA A 346 5.70 33.36 43.44
C ALA A 346 7.03 32.83 42.87
N ALA A 347 7.13 31.52 42.66
CA ALA A 347 8.28 30.89 42.02
C ALA A 347 8.51 31.43 40.59
N ALA A 348 7.46 31.52 39.76
CA ALA A 348 7.57 32.08 38.41
C ALA A 348 8.13 33.52 38.38
N LYS A 349 7.64 34.39 39.27
CA LYS A 349 8.12 35.79 39.38
C LYS A 349 9.59 35.85 39.84
N GLN A 350 10.01 34.94 40.72
CA GLN A 350 11.40 34.82 41.16
C GLN A 350 12.33 34.38 40.02
N TYR A 351 11.93 33.39 39.21
CA TYR A 351 12.72 32.92 38.07
C TYR A 351 12.84 33.97 36.96
N GLN A 352 11.77 34.72 36.66
CA GLN A 352 11.83 35.86 35.73
C GLN A 352 12.78 36.96 36.21
N ALA A 353 12.78 37.27 37.51
CA ALA A 353 13.72 38.25 38.10
C ALA A 353 15.18 37.76 38.06
N ALA A 354 15.41 36.46 38.24
CA ALA A 354 16.73 35.83 38.07
C ALA A 354 17.23 35.91 36.63
N ALA A 355 16.42 35.49 35.65
CA ALA A 355 16.72 35.59 34.23
C ALA A 355 17.03 37.04 33.80
N SER A 356 16.26 38.01 34.31
CA SER A 356 16.48 39.44 34.07
C SER A 356 17.81 39.98 34.61
N LYS A 357 18.36 39.40 35.68
CA LYS A 357 19.71 39.72 36.19
C LYS A 357 20.79 39.10 35.30
N ILE A 358 20.61 37.85 34.89
CA ILE A 358 21.54 37.14 34.01
C ILE A 358 21.65 37.86 32.64
N ALA A 359 20.54 38.32 32.08
CA ALA A 359 20.52 39.06 30.82
C ALA A 359 21.31 40.39 30.83
N LYS A 360 21.55 40.97 32.02
CA LYS A 360 22.35 42.19 32.19
C LYS A 360 23.84 41.92 32.44
N MET A 361 24.28 40.66 32.50
CA MET A 361 25.69 40.32 32.72
C MET A 361 26.53 40.64 31.48
N PRO A 362 27.74 41.20 31.63
CA PRO A 362 28.55 41.64 30.50
C PRO A 362 29.02 40.48 29.59
N GLU A 363 29.06 39.25 30.10
CA GLU A 363 29.35 38.05 29.29
C GLU A 363 28.17 37.54 28.44
N VAL A 364 26.94 37.94 28.77
CA VAL A 364 25.71 37.42 28.18
C VAL A 364 25.30 38.27 26.98
N GLU A 365 24.84 37.60 25.93
CA GLU A 365 24.30 38.21 24.70
C GLU A 365 22.78 38.30 24.79
N PHE A 366 22.13 37.19 25.17
CA PHE A 366 20.71 37.14 25.53
C PHE A 366 20.40 36.00 26.50
N VAL A 367 19.25 36.10 27.17
CA VAL A 367 18.62 35.03 27.95
C VAL A 367 17.20 34.87 27.45
N GLU A 368 16.79 33.63 27.24
CA GLU A 368 15.45 33.25 26.80
C GLU A 368 14.89 32.20 27.78
N GLN A 369 13.59 32.24 28.07
CA GLN A 369 12.95 31.12 28.76
C GLN A 369 12.83 29.95 27.79
N VAL A 370 12.94 28.70 28.26
CA VAL A 370 12.60 27.55 27.40
C VAL A 370 11.11 27.63 27.09
N GLN A 371 10.77 27.98 25.85
CA GLN A 371 9.38 28.05 25.38
C GLN A 371 8.95 26.70 24.78
N GLN A 372 7.65 26.44 24.85
CA GLN A 372 6.99 25.33 24.17
C GLN A 372 6.15 25.89 23.03
N TYR A 373 6.28 25.32 21.84
CA TYR A 373 5.53 25.71 20.63
C TYR A 373 4.56 24.60 20.23
N GLU A 374 3.38 24.99 19.72
CA GLU A 374 2.29 24.06 19.37
C GLU A 374 1.88 24.13 17.89
N ALA A 375 0.84 23.39 17.52
CA ALA A 375 0.53 22.96 16.15
C ALA A 375 -0.33 23.93 15.33
N LEU A 376 -0.41 23.67 14.01
CA LEU A 376 -1.26 24.43 13.08
C LEU A 376 -2.64 23.78 12.95
N SER A 377 -3.53 24.09 13.89
CA SER A 377 -4.99 24.13 13.73
C SER A 377 -5.55 25.19 14.69
N ARG A 378 -6.76 25.67 14.43
CA ARG A 378 -7.49 26.62 15.27
C ARG A 378 -8.56 25.98 16.16
N ASP A 379 -8.73 24.66 16.04
CA ASP A 379 -9.81 23.89 16.66
C ASP A 379 -9.34 23.37 18.04
N THR A 380 -10.16 23.55 19.09
CA THR A 380 -9.70 23.55 20.49
C THR A 380 -9.20 22.20 21.00
N GLN A 381 -9.70 21.09 20.47
CA GLN A 381 -9.27 19.71 20.81
C GLN A 381 -8.21 19.14 19.84
N TYR A 382 -7.81 19.86 18.79
CA TYR A 382 -6.78 19.37 17.84
C TYR A 382 -5.45 18.93 18.48
N PRO A 383 -4.93 19.56 19.56
CA PRO A 383 -3.71 19.09 20.24
C PRO A 383 -3.76 17.64 20.74
N TYR A 384 -4.96 17.07 20.92
CA TYR A 384 -5.18 15.70 21.37
C TYR A 384 -5.30 14.69 20.23
N GLN A 385 -5.51 15.15 18.98
CA GLN A 385 -5.71 14.31 17.79
C GLN A 385 -4.38 13.72 17.26
N TRP A 386 -3.79 12.80 18.02
CA TRP A 386 -2.50 12.18 17.68
C TRP A 386 -2.49 11.52 16.29
N SER A 387 -3.63 10.98 15.84
CA SER A 387 -3.77 10.34 14.53
C SER A 387 -3.56 11.28 13.35
N LEU A 388 -3.78 12.59 13.57
CA LEU A 388 -3.50 13.66 12.61
C LEU A 388 -2.08 14.22 12.79
N LYS A 389 -1.62 14.34 14.04
CA LYS A 389 -0.28 14.85 14.37
C LYS A 389 0.36 14.13 15.56
N ASN A 390 1.30 13.22 15.28
CA ASN A 390 2.08 12.56 16.30
C ASN A 390 3.50 13.13 16.39
N ASN A 391 3.69 14.06 17.33
CA ASN A 391 4.96 14.73 17.61
C ASN A 391 6.05 13.80 18.22
N GLY A 392 5.78 12.52 18.43
CA GLY A 392 6.77 11.57 18.94
C GLY A 392 7.16 11.77 20.41
N LYS A 393 6.36 12.50 21.21
CA LYS A 393 6.53 12.60 22.67
C LYS A 393 6.63 11.20 23.33
N ASN A 394 5.97 10.20 22.73
CA ASN A 394 5.97 8.79 23.15
C ASN A 394 6.97 7.90 22.37
N ARG A 395 8.05 8.47 21.82
CA ARG A 395 9.15 7.79 21.07
C ARG A 395 8.87 7.38 19.61
N ALA A 396 7.63 7.44 19.12
CA ALA A 396 7.27 7.16 17.72
C ALA A 396 6.80 8.42 16.96
N ALA A 397 7.74 9.24 16.48
CA ALA A 397 7.40 10.43 15.68
C ALA A 397 6.92 10.05 14.27
N ASN A 398 5.90 10.74 13.75
CA ASN A 398 5.22 10.43 12.47
C ASN A 398 4.42 9.12 12.46
N ALA A 399 4.06 8.58 13.63
CA ALA A 399 3.07 7.52 13.77
C ALA A 399 1.65 8.12 13.69
N ASP A 400 1.30 8.63 12.50
CA ASP A 400 0.07 9.36 12.16
C ASP A 400 -0.24 9.24 10.65
N ILE A 401 -1.34 9.85 10.17
CA ILE A 401 -1.71 9.82 8.74
C ILE A 401 -1.01 10.88 7.86
N GLN A 402 -0.07 11.65 8.42
CA GLN A 402 0.63 12.79 7.82
C GLN A 402 -0.32 13.96 7.44
N PHE A 403 -1.24 14.31 8.34
CA PHE A 403 -2.31 15.29 8.07
C PHE A 403 -1.79 16.72 7.89
N GLU A 404 -0.76 17.18 8.62
CA GLU A 404 -0.22 18.55 8.44
C GLU A 404 0.41 18.75 7.05
N GLN A 405 1.00 17.70 6.48
CA GLN A 405 1.55 17.68 5.13
C GLN A 405 0.42 17.66 4.10
N LEU A 406 -0.64 16.86 4.36
CA LEU A 406 -1.86 16.85 3.55
C LEU A 406 -2.52 18.24 3.51
N GLN A 407 -2.69 18.91 4.64
CA GLN A 407 -3.27 20.26 4.69
C GLN A 407 -2.48 21.27 3.85
N LYS A 408 -1.14 21.22 3.91
CA LYS A 408 -0.27 22.06 3.07
C LYS A 408 -0.44 21.75 1.57
N LEU A 409 -0.62 20.48 1.20
CA LEU A 409 -0.87 20.03 -0.18
C LEU A 409 -2.25 20.44 -0.71
N MET A 410 -3.25 20.53 0.18
CA MET A 410 -4.66 20.77 -0.15
C MET A 410 -5.08 22.24 -0.06
N LYS A 411 -4.32 23.07 0.67
CA LYS A 411 -4.59 24.50 0.86
C LYS A 411 -4.88 25.23 -0.45
N GLY A 412 -6.05 25.86 -0.52
CA GLY A 412 -6.49 26.67 -1.67
C GLY A 412 -6.99 25.87 -2.87
N LYS A 413 -7.01 24.53 -2.82
CA LYS A 413 -7.62 23.70 -3.87
C LYS A 413 -9.15 23.77 -3.76
N LYS A 414 -9.83 23.76 -4.92
CA LYS A 414 -11.28 23.64 -5.02
C LYS A 414 -11.59 22.28 -5.63
N LEU A 415 -11.95 21.33 -4.78
CA LEU A 415 -12.35 19.98 -5.18
C LEU A 415 -13.88 19.84 -5.14
N LYS A 416 -14.37 18.71 -5.66
CA LYS A 416 -15.79 18.37 -5.55
C LYS A 416 -16.03 17.62 -4.24
N ASP A 417 -17.19 17.87 -3.66
CA ASP A 417 -17.66 17.12 -2.51
C ASP A 417 -17.88 15.64 -2.88
N THR A 418 -17.51 14.74 -1.98
CA THR A 418 -17.72 13.29 -2.10
C THR A 418 -18.66 12.82 -1.00
N VAL A 419 -19.75 12.16 -1.38
CA VAL A 419 -20.69 11.56 -0.43
C VAL A 419 -20.08 10.27 0.14
N ILE A 420 -19.96 10.21 1.46
CA ILE A 420 -19.50 9.06 2.25
C ILE A 420 -20.67 8.65 3.13
N ALA A 421 -21.16 7.42 3.00
CA ALA A 421 -22.19 6.93 3.90
C ALA A 421 -21.56 6.36 5.17
N VAL A 422 -22.13 6.71 6.32
CA VAL A 422 -21.83 6.11 7.61
C VAL A 422 -23.03 5.22 7.95
N VAL A 423 -22.82 3.91 7.86
CA VAL A 423 -23.84 2.88 8.07
C VAL A 423 -23.61 2.29 9.45
N ASP A 424 -24.27 2.87 10.46
CA ASP A 424 -23.83 2.82 11.86
C ASP A 424 -25.01 3.11 12.84
N THR A 425 -24.77 3.65 14.05
CA THR A 425 -25.80 4.03 15.05
C THR A 425 -26.58 5.31 14.74
N GLY A 426 -26.23 6.03 13.68
CA GLY A 426 -26.79 7.36 13.35
C GLY A 426 -25.70 8.43 13.33
N VAL A 427 -26.08 9.69 13.15
CA VAL A 427 -25.13 10.83 13.24
C VAL A 427 -25.83 12.05 13.83
N ASP A 428 -25.29 12.60 14.92
CA ASP A 428 -25.70 13.93 15.39
C ASP A 428 -25.21 15.02 14.42
N HIS A 429 -26.17 15.53 13.65
CA HIS A 429 -25.97 16.58 12.66
C HIS A 429 -26.18 17.99 13.24
N THR A 430 -26.54 18.12 14.51
CA THR A 430 -26.75 19.42 15.19
C THR A 430 -25.43 20.06 15.61
N LEU A 431 -24.41 19.24 15.92
CA LEU A 431 -23.06 19.66 16.28
C LEU A 431 -22.47 20.61 15.22
N ALA A 432 -21.81 21.68 15.68
CA ALA A 432 -21.28 22.75 14.82
C ALA A 432 -20.33 22.21 13.74
N ASP A 433 -19.50 21.24 14.09
CA ASP A 433 -18.53 20.55 13.23
C ASP A 433 -19.19 19.67 12.15
N LEU A 434 -20.38 19.13 12.41
CA LEU A 434 -21.07 18.19 11.51
C LEU A 434 -22.26 18.84 10.75
N SER A 435 -22.82 19.93 11.27
CA SER A 435 -23.97 20.66 10.72
C SER A 435 -23.84 21.13 9.27
N GLY A 436 -22.61 21.36 8.78
CA GLY A 436 -22.34 21.70 7.37
C GLY A 436 -21.94 20.50 6.49
N SER A 437 -21.71 19.34 7.09
CA SER A 437 -21.14 18.14 6.47
C SER A 437 -22.14 16.99 6.34
N VAL A 438 -23.15 16.89 7.22
CA VAL A 438 -24.13 15.80 7.21
C VAL A 438 -25.33 16.14 6.32
N LYS A 439 -25.72 15.18 5.46
CA LYS A 439 -26.89 15.25 4.58
C LYS A 439 -28.15 14.80 5.32
N LYS A 440 -28.52 15.53 6.38
CA LYS A 440 -29.59 15.14 7.33
C LYS A 440 -30.92 14.78 6.64
N ASP A 441 -31.34 15.55 5.64
CA ASP A 441 -32.62 15.37 4.94
C ASP A 441 -32.62 14.22 3.91
N GLU A 442 -31.47 13.57 3.71
CA GLU A 442 -31.30 12.36 2.89
C GLU A 442 -30.93 11.14 3.75
N GLY A 443 -30.95 11.27 5.09
CA GLY A 443 -30.70 10.16 6.01
C GLY A 443 -31.81 9.12 6.01
N TYR A 444 -31.50 7.94 6.57
CA TYR A 444 -32.52 6.94 6.87
C TYR A 444 -32.16 6.08 8.07
N ASN A 445 -33.17 5.72 8.85
CA ASN A 445 -33.06 4.92 10.05
C ASN A 445 -33.86 3.61 9.91
N TYR A 446 -33.14 2.50 9.77
CA TYR A 446 -33.72 1.17 9.59
C TYR A 446 -34.22 0.54 10.90
N VAL A 447 -33.74 1.01 12.05
CA VAL A 447 -34.20 0.58 13.38
C VAL A 447 -35.59 1.16 13.66
N GLY A 448 -35.71 2.48 13.62
CA GLY A 448 -36.96 3.22 13.83
C GLY A 448 -37.89 3.27 12.60
N ARG A 449 -37.38 2.93 11.41
CA ARG A 449 -38.08 3.00 10.10
C ARG A 449 -38.51 4.41 9.71
N THR A 450 -37.71 5.41 10.08
CA THR A 450 -37.93 6.84 9.82
C THR A 450 -36.85 7.43 8.91
N ALA A 451 -37.05 8.65 8.42
CA ALA A 451 -35.98 9.42 7.77
C ALA A 451 -34.99 10.02 8.78
N ASP A 452 -35.32 10.02 10.07
CA ASP A 452 -34.48 10.58 11.12
C ASP A 452 -33.40 9.59 11.58
N ALA A 453 -32.19 9.82 11.08
CA ALA A 453 -30.98 9.06 11.40
C ALA A 453 -30.10 9.74 12.47
N MET A 454 -30.72 10.46 13.40
CA MET A 454 -30.06 10.93 14.64
C MET A 454 -29.38 9.77 15.38
N ASP A 455 -28.27 10.07 16.06
CA ASP A 455 -27.52 9.10 16.86
C ASP A 455 -28.01 9.09 18.31
N ASP A 456 -28.28 7.90 18.83
CA ASP A 456 -28.76 7.61 20.19
C ASP A 456 -27.80 6.71 20.98
N ASN A 457 -26.59 6.49 20.45
CA ASN A 457 -25.50 5.71 21.07
C ASN A 457 -24.18 6.49 21.10
N GLY A 458 -23.84 7.17 20.00
CA GLY A 458 -22.68 8.03 19.85
C GLY A 458 -21.54 7.48 19.01
N HIS A 459 -21.51 6.17 18.75
CA HIS A 459 -20.48 5.53 17.92
C HIS A 459 -20.49 6.05 16.47
N GLY A 460 -21.67 6.19 15.86
CA GLY A 460 -21.85 6.70 14.49
C GLY A 460 -21.46 8.18 14.33
N THR A 461 -21.70 9.00 15.35
CA THR A 461 -21.24 10.39 15.44
C THR A 461 -19.71 10.46 15.55
N HIS A 462 -19.10 9.57 16.33
CA HIS A 462 -17.64 9.49 16.51
C HIS A 462 -16.93 9.19 15.20
N VAL A 463 -17.35 8.13 14.49
CA VAL A 463 -16.76 7.79 13.18
C VAL A 463 -17.03 8.87 12.12
N SER A 464 -18.15 9.59 12.21
CA SER A 464 -18.46 10.74 11.34
C SER A 464 -17.57 11.95 11.61
N GLY A 465 -17.25 12.24 12.87
CA GLY A 465 -16.33 13.28 13.29
C GLY A 465 -14.93 13.07 12.70
N ILE A 466 -14.39 11.85 12.83
CA ILE A 466 -13.10 11.45 12.22
C ILE A 466 -13.09 11.74 10.70
N ILE A 467 -14.19 11.46 10.00
CA ILE A 467 -14.26 11.66 8.54
C ILE A 467 -14.39 13.14 8.16
N ALA A 468 -15.35 13.86 8.75
CA ALA A 468 -15.94 15.06 8.16
C ALA A 468 -16.26 16.20 9.15
N ALA A 469 -15.79 16.15 10.40
CA ALA A 469 -15.82 17.34 11.26
C ALA A 469 -15.14 18.52 10.53
N ALA A 470 -15.76 19.68 10.60
CA ALA A 470 -15.26 20.90 9.98
C ALA A 470 -13.84 21.25 10.48
N GLN A 471 -13.12 22.02 9.69
CA GLN A 471 -11.71 22.36 9.96
C GLN A 471 -11.56 23.88 10.07
N ASP A 472 -10.71 24.35 10.98
CA ASP A 472 -10.44 25.77 11.24
C ASP A 472 -11.71 26.59 11.57
N ASN A 473 -12.74 25.95 12.14
CA ASN A 473 -13.99 26.61 12.53
C ASN A 473 -14.01 27.05 14.01
N HIS A 474 -12.96 26.72 14.77
CA HIS A 474 -12.78 26.97 16.20
C HIS A 474 -13.60 26.09 17.16
N PHE A 475 -14.54 25.28 16.66
CA PHE A 475 -15.25 24.32 17.49
C PHE A 475 -14.41 23.06 17.68
N SER A 476 -14.71 22.29 18.73
CA SER A 476 -14.20 20.96 19.05
C SER A 476 -12.97 20.46 18.25
N MET A 477 -13.14 19.80 17.10
CA MET A 477 -12.07 19.02 16.46
C MET A 477 -12.02 19.11 14.93
N ALA A 478 -10.87 18.74 14.35
CA ALA A 478 -10.73 18.67 12.89
C ALA A 478 -11.00 17.26 12.33
N GLY A 479 -11.89 17.14 11.35
CA GLY A 479 -12.06 15.91 10.57
C GLY A 479 -10.97 15.73 9.50
N ILE A 480 -10.87 14.56 8.88
CA ILE A 480 -9.81 14.28 7.89
C ILE A 480 -10.09 14.90 6.51
N ASN A 481 -11.35 14.89 6.06
CA ASN A 481 -11.72 15.28 4.70
C ASN A 481 -12.75 16.41 4.67
N ALA A 482 -12.27 17.65 4.51
CA ALA A 482 -13.08 18.85 4.33
C ALA A 482 -14.02 18.85 3.10
N TYR A 483 -13.85 17.89 2.17
CA TYR A 483 -14.72 17.70 1.01
C TYR A 483 -15.66 16.47 1.16
N ALA A 484 -15.75 15.89 2.36
CA ALA A 484 -16.72 14.83 2.63
C ALA A 484 -18.11 15.43 2.87
N LYS A 485 -19.14 14.70 2.41
CA LYS A 485 -20.53 14.86 2.88
C LYS A 485 -21.01 13.54 3.44
N ILE A 486 -21.42 13.52 4.71
CA ILE A 486 -21.87 12.31 5.40
C ILE A 486 -23.32 12.03 5.01
N LEU A 487 -23.59 10.84 4.50
CA LEU A 487 -24.95 10.29 4.38
C LEU A 487 -25.20 9.40 5.61
N PRO A 488 -26.01 9.83 6.59
CA PRO A 488 -26.24 9.06 7.81
C PRO A 488 -27.25 7.94 7.53
N VAL A 489 -26.86 6.69 7.83
CA VAL A 489 -27.70 5.52 7.63
C VAL A 489 -27.70 4.69 8.92
N LYS A 490 -28.69 4.93 9.78
CA LYS A 490 -28.81 4.24 11.08
C LYS A 490 -29.31 2.81 10.87
N VAL A 491 -28.47 1.84 11.21
CA VAL A 491 -28.74 0.39 11.14
C VAL A 491 -28.41 -0.35 12.43
N LEU A 492 -27.82 0.37 13.40
CA LEU A 492 -27.57 -0.08 14.76
C LEU A 492 -28.47 0.72 15.72
N ASP A 493 -28.99 0.07 16.76
CA ASP A 493 -29.80 0.66 17.82
C ASP A 493 -28.94 1.40 18.87
N SER A 494 -29.58 1.90 19.93
CA SER A 494 -28.90 2.63 21.01
C SER A 494 -27.90 1.79 21.81
N SER A 495 -27.95 0.46 21.73
CA SER A 495 -26.93 -0.44 22.30
C SER A 495 -25.74 -0.70 21.36
N GLY A 496 -25.77 -0.16 20.15
CA GLY A 496 -24.81 -0.50 19.08
C GLY A 496 -25.10 -1.84 18.38
N SER A 497 -26.24 -2.48 18.65
CA SER A 497 -26.64 -3.75 18.06
C SER A 497 -27.46 -3.55 16.79
N GLY A 498 -27.38 -4.45 15.80
CA GLY A 498 -28.22 -4.31 14.60
C GLY A 498 -28.36 -5.58 13.77
N ASP A 499 -29.51 -5.70 13.12
CA ASP A 499 -29.85 -6.88 12.33
C ASP A 499 -29.13 -6.92 10.97
N THR A 500 -28.79 -8.14 10.55
CA THR A 500 -28.23 -8.40 9.22
C THR A 500 -29.10 -7.86 8.07
N GLU A 501 -30.43 -7.86 8.22
CA GLU A 501 -31.35 -7.27 7.23
C GLU A 501 -31.17 -5.75 7.14
N GLN A 502 -31.17 -5.07 8.29
CA GLN A 502 -31.10 -3.61 8.39
C GLN A 502 -29.77 -3.09 7.81
N ILE A 503 -28.65 -3.72 8.18
CA ILE A 503 -27.32 -3.37 7.69
C ILE A 503 -27.22 -3.63 6.16
N ALA A 504 -27.77 -4.74 5.66
CA ALA A 504 -27.76 -5.04 4.22
C ALA A 504 -28.61 -4.04 3.41
N ASN A 505 -29.78 -3.66 3.93
CA ASN A 505 -30.62 -2.62 3.34
C ASN A 505 -29.92 -1.25 3.38
N GLY A 506 -29.24 -0.91 4.48
CA GLY A 506 -28.46 0.33 4.61
C GLY A 506 -27.32 0.44 3.59
N ILE A 507 -26.61 -0.65 3.29
CA ILE A 507 -25.57 -0.69 2.25
C ILE A 507 -26.17 -0.46 0.84
N ILE A 508 -27.32 -1.06 0.55
CA ILE A 508 -28.04 -0.86 -0.72
C ILE A 508 -28.53 0.59 -0.83
N TYR A 509 -29.15 1.10 0.23
CA TYR A 509 -29.64 2.48 0.34
C TYR A 509 -28.52 3.47 0.09
N ALA A 510 -27.39 3.36 0.78
CA ALA A 510 -26.23 4.21 0.60
C ALA A 510 -25.73 4.23 -0.85
N ALA A 511 -25.63 3.06 -1.48
CA ALA A 511 -25.17 2.93 -2.86
C ALA A 511 -26.12 3.57 -3.89
N ASP A 512 -27.43 3.55 -3.62
CA ASP A 512 -28.45 4.16 -4.48
C ASP A 512 -28.64 5.66 -4.21
N HIS A 513 -28.45 6.13 -2.97
CA HIS A 513 -28.49 7.54 -2.57
C HIS A 513 -27.14 8.25 -2.77
N GLY A 514 -26.39 7.80 -3.78
CA GLY A 514 -25.28 8.55 -4.36
C GLY A 514 -23.94 8.44 -3.64
N ALA A 515 -23.82 7.69 -2.54
CA ALA A 515 -22.55 7.47 -1.84
C ALA A 515 -21.47 6.94 -2.81
N LYS A 516 -20.22 7.33 -2.56
CA LYS A 516 -19.03 6.86 -3.29
C LYS A 516 -18.09 6.07 -2.40
N VAL A 517 -18.19 6.28 -1.08
CA VAL A 517 -17.60 5.46 -0.04
C VAL A 517 -18.70 5.05 0.94
N ILE A 518 -18.65 3.83 1.48
CA ILE A 518 -19.46 3.38 2.61
C ILE A 518 -18.48 2.98 3.72
N ASN A 519 -18.65 3.55 4.91
CA ASN A 519 -17.95 3.14 6.14
C ASN A 519 -18.82 2.15 6.92
N LEU A 520 -18.25 1.01 7.27
CA LEU A 520 -18.84 -0.05 8.09
C LEU A 520 -17.94 -0.28 9.31
N SER A 521 -18.08 0.56 10.33
CA SER A 521 -17.36 0.41 11.61
C SER A 521 -18.02 -0.64 12.52
N LEU A 522 -18.43 -1.75 11.92
CA LEU A 522 -19.20 -2.84 12.54
C LEU A 522 -18.67 -4.20 12.05
N GLY A 523 -18.96 -5.26 12.81
CA GLY A 523 -18.49 -6.61 12.52
C GLY A 523 -19.38 -7.68 13.12
N GLY A 524 -19.26 -8.91 12.61
CA GLY A 524 -20.04 -10.07 13.02
C GLY A 524 -19.76 -11.31 12.17
N PRO A 525 -20.63 -12.33 12.22
CA PRO A 525 -20.47 -13.57 11.46
C PRO A 525 -20.78 -13.40 9.96
N TYR A 526 -20.30 -14.34 9.13
CA TYR A 526 -20.54 -14.32 7.69
C TYR A 526 -22.03 -14.34 7.33
N SER A 527 -22.45 -13.39 6.48
CA SER A 527 -23.81 -13.34 5.91
C SER A 527 -23.81 -13.30 4.38
N ARG A 528 -24.52 -14.26 3.78
CA ARG A 528 -24.73 -14.28 2.31
C ARG A 528 -25.58 -13.11 1.82
N VAL A 529 -26.58 -12.67 2.59
CA VAL A 529 -27.44 -11.52 2.24
C VAL A 529 -26.59 -10.26 2.16
N MET A 530 -25.72 -10.06 3.14
CA MET A 530 -24.77 -8.97 3.16
C MET A 530 -23.77 -9.05 2.00
N GLU A 531 -23.25 -10.23 1.63
CA GLU A 531 -22.33 -10.39 0.49
C GLU A 531 -23.01 -9.99 -0.83
N TYR A 532 -24.33 -10.17 -0.97
CA TYR A 532 -25.10 -9.61 -2.09
C TYR A 532 -25.20 -8.08 -2.04
N ALA A 533 -25.42 -7.47 -0.86
CA ALA A 533 -25.43 -6.02 -0.68
C ALA A 533 -24.06 -5.37 -0.99
N LEU A 534 -22.97 -5.94 -0.46
CA LEU A 534 -21.60 -5.52 -0.75
C LEU A 534 -21.28 -5.64 -2.25
N LYS A 535 -21.65 -6.76 -2.88
CA LYS A 535 -21.53 -6.95 -4.33
C LYS A 535 -22.34 -5.93 -5.13
N TYR A 536 -23.53 -5.56 -4.66
CA TYR A 536 -24.38 -4.55 -5.30
C TYR A 536 -23.73 -3.17 -5.24
N ALA A 537 -23.30 -2.71 -4.06
CA ALA A 537 -22.59 -1.45 -3.88
C ALA A 537 -21.29 -1.41 -4.72
N ALA A 538 -20.50 -2.49 -4.72
CA ALA A 538 -19.32 -2.61 -5.58
C ALA A 538 -19.66 -2.54 -7.08
N SER A 539 -20.79 -3.09 -7.51
CA SER A 539 -21.26 -2.99 -8.92
C SER A 539 -21.64 -1.56 -9.33
N LYS A 540 -22.10 -0.74 -8.37
CA LYS A 540 -22.34 0.70 -8.53
C LYS A 540 -21.03 1.52 -8.53
N ASN A 541 -19.88 0.88 -8.34
CA ASN A 541 -18.54 1.47 -8.18
C ASN A 541 -18.36 2.23 -6.84
N VAL A 542 -19.09 1.83 -5.80
CA VAL A 542 -18.90 2.35 -4.44
C VAL A 542 -17.73 1.63 -3.78
N THR A 543 -16.86 2.38 -3.10
CA THR A 543 -15.78 1.82 -2.27
C THR A 543 -16.35 1.50 -0.90
N ILE A 544 -16.09 0.31 -0.37
CA ILE A 544 -16.63 -0.09 0.94
C ILE A 544 -15.43 -0.29 1.86
N VAL A 545 -15.46 0.29 3.04
CA VAL A 545 -14.39 0.22 4.05
C VAL A 545 -14.99 -0.38 5.32
N ALA A 546 -14.34 -1.38 5.91
CA ALA A 546 -14.89 -2.12 7.04
C ALA A 546 -13.85 -2.45 8.11
N ALA A 547 -14.27 -2.38 9.37
CA ALA A 547 -13.47 -2.72 10.55
C ALA A 547 -13.24 -4.23 10.67
N THR A 548 -12.03 -4.66 11.05
CA THR A 548 -11.65 -6.08 11.06
C THR A 548 -12.07 -6.87 12.29
N GLY A 549 -12.46 -6.19 13.38
CA GLY A 549 -12.82 -6.80 14.67
C GLY A 549 -11.80 -6.51 15.78
N ASN A 550 -12.20 -6.72 17.04
CA ASN A 550 -11.51 -6.19 18.23
C ASN A 550 -11.13 -7.30 19.25
N ASP A 551 -10.97 -8.54 18.80
CA ASP A 551 -10.73 -9.72 19.66
C ASP A 551 -9.24 -10.11 19.76
N GLY A 552 -8.35 -9.45 19.01
CA GLY A 552 -6.92 -9.74 18.94
C GLY A 552 -6.58 -11.06 18.22
N VAL A 553 -7.47 -11.58 17.37
CA VAL A 553 -7.33 -12.91 16.74
C VAL A 553 -6.96 -12.86 15.26
N SER A 554 -6.38 -13.95 14.76
CA SER A 554 -6.05 -14.17 13.34
C SER A 554 -7.29 -14.56 12.50
N GLU A 555 -8.41 -13.85 12.70
CA GLU A 555 -9.66 -14.03 11.97
C GLU A 555 -10.31 -12.66 11.71
N ILE A 556 -10.51 -12.33 10.43
CA ILE A 556 -11.11 -11.05 10.04
C ILE A 556 -12.63 -11.16 10.07
N SER A 557 -13.26 -10.38 10.96
CA SER A 557 -14.70 -10.30 11.09
C SER A 557 -15.37 -9.92 9.77
N TYR A 558 -16.61 -10.34 9.61
CA TYR A 558 -17.41 -10.02 8.45
C TYR A 558 -18.26 -8.76 8.76
N PRO A 559 -18.38 -7.75 7.88
CA PRO A 559 -18.17 -7.78 6.43
C PRO A 559 -16.73 -7.57 5.94
N ALA A 560 -15.76 -7.19 6.78
CA ALA A 560 -14.40 -6.85 6.33
C ALA A 560 -13.66 -7.98 5.60
N SER A 561 -13.94 -9.24 5.92
CA SER A 561 -13.40 -10.39 5.18
C SER A 561 -13.98 -10.60 3.78
N SER A 562 -14.91 -9.75 3.31
CA SER A 562 -15.40 -9.78 1.94
C SER A 562 -14.34 -9.26 0.94
N LYS A 563 -14.29 -9.86 -0.25
CA LYS A 563 -13.46 -9.37 -1.37
C LYS A 563 -13.93 -8.02 -1.96
N TYR A 564 -15.06 -7.50 -1.50
CA TYR A 564 -15.66 -6.24 -1.95
C TYR A 564 -15.35 -5.07 -1.01
N THR A 565 -14.83 -5.35 0.19
CA THR A 565 -14.43 -4.38 1.20
C THR A 565 -12.93 -4.12 1.17
N LEU A 566 -12.53 -2.92 1.57
CA LEU A 566 -11.21 -2.63 2.12
C LEU A 566 -11.27 -2.94 3.62
N SER A 567 -10.49 -3.92 4.07
CA SER A 567 -10.44 -4.33 5.47
C SER A 567 -9.39 -3.52 6.24
N VAL A 568 -9.78 -3.00 7.41
CA VAL A 568 -8.96 -2.06 8.19
C VAL A 568 -8.78 -2.53 9.62
N GLY A 569 -7.53 -2.82 9.99
CA GLY A 569 -7.10 -3.03 11.38
C GLY A 569 -6.61 -1.75 12.05
N ALA A 570 -6.32 -1.82 13.35
CA ALA A 570 -5.97 -0.66 14.18
C ALA A 570 -4.46 -0.57 14.47
N THR A 571 -3.96 0.67 14.55
CA THR A 571 -2.65 1.01 15.15
C THR A 571 -2.82 1.99 16.31
N ASN A 572 -1.85 1.96 17.23
CA ASN A 572 -1.74 2.91 18.34
C ASN A 572 -0.71 4.03 18.06
N ASN A 573 -0.56 4.96 19.02
CA ASN A 573 0.34 6.11 18.93
C ASN A 573 1.85 5.79 19.00
N LEU A 574 2.21 4.51 19.09
CA LEU A 574 3.60 4.00 19.07
C LEU A 574 4.01 3.43 17.71
N ASP A 575 3.14 3.51 16.69
CA ASP A 575 3.30 2.83 15.39
C ASP A 575 3.29 1.29 15.49
N LEU A 576 2.53 0.75 16.44
CA LEU A 576 2.29 -0.68 16.58
C LEU A 576 0.85 -1.00 16.18
N VAL A 577 0.64 -2.17 15.58
CA VAL A 577 -0.71 -2.75 15.44
C VAL A 577 -1.26 -2.96 16.86
N SER A 578 -2.50 -2.53 17.09
CA SER A 578 -3.14 -2.62 18.39
C SER A 578 -3.38 -4.08 18.78
N ASP A 579 -3.19 -4.42 20.04
CA ASP A 579 -3.31 -5.79 20.59
C ASP A 579 -4.69 -6.40 20.40
N TYR A 580 -5.74 -5.60 20.46
CA TYR A 580 -7.11 -6.00 20.15
C TYR A 580 -7.40 -6.12 18.64
N SER A 581 -6.55 -5.63 17.74
CA SER A 581 -6.89 -5.60 16.31
C SER A 581 -6.91 -7.00 15.72
N ASN A 582 -8.06 -7.44 15.21
CA ASN A 582 -8.13 -8.67 14.43
C ASN A 582 -7.29 -8.55 13.15
N TYR A 583 -6.64 -9.63 12.76
CA TYR A 583 -5.64 -9.69 11.71
C TYR A 583 -5.74 -10.97 10.86
N GLY A 584 -4.82 -11.14 9.91
CA GLY A 584 -4.67 -12.37 9.15
C GLY A 584 -4.82 -12.21 7.63
N LYS A 585 -5.28 -13.27 6.98
CA LYS A 585 -5.33 -13.34 5.52
C LYS A 585 -6.53 -12.56 4.97
N GLY A 586 -6.23 -11.49 4.23
CA GLY A 586 -7.25 -10.61 3.64
C GLY A 586 -7.31 -9.23 4.29
N LEU A 587 -6.41 -8.93 5.23
CA LEU A 587 -6.21 -7.61 5.85
C LEU A 587 -5.53 -6.69 4.82
N ASP A 588 -6.23 -5.66 4.33
CA ASP A 588 -5.64 -4.74 3.37
C ASP A 588 -4.66 -3.78 4.03
N MET A 589 -5.00 -3.18 5.17
CA MET A 589 -4.13 -2.22 5.85
C MET A 589 -4.54 -1.98 7.29
N VAL A 590 -3.71 -1.21 8.00
CA VAL A 590 -4.03 -0.70 9.32
C VAL A 590 -4.07 0.83 9.34
N ALA A 591 -4.80 1.42 10.29
CA ALA A 591 -4.89 2.86 10.48
C ALA A 591 -5.05 3.21 11.98
N PRO A 592 -4.84 4.47 12.41
CA PRO A 592 -5.00 4.88 13.80
C PRO A 592 -6.37 4.48 14.38
N GLY A 593 -6.36 3.67 15.45
CA GLY A 593 -7.57 3.13 16.06
C GLY A 593 -7.59 3.12 17.59
N THR A 594 -6.45 3.29 18.28
CA THR A 594 -6.39 3.38 19.76
C THR A 594 -6.39 4.83 20.25
N ASP A 595 -7.15 5.12 21.30
CA ASP A 595 -7.28 6.43 21.93
C ASP A 595 -7.52 7.54 20.89
N ILE A 596 -8.54 7.35 20.07
CA ILE A 596 -8.93 8.29 19.01
C ILE A 596 -9.99 9.24 19.58
N PRO A 597 -9.68 10.54 19.77
CA PRO A 597 -10.65 11.51 20.22
C PRO A 597 -11.56 11.93 19.05
N SER A 598 -12.88 11.76 19.22
CA SER A 598 -13.87 12.32 18.28
C SER A 598 -15.21 12.63 18.94
N LEU A 599 -16.09 13.31 18.18
CA LEU A 599 -17.36 13.84 18.66
C LEU A 599 -18.33 12.75 19.10
N VAL A 600 -19.15 13.04 20.12
CA VAL A 600 -20.32 12.25 20.51
C VAL A 600 -21.56 13.18 20.65
N PRO A 601 -22.80 12.65 20.67
CA PRO A 601 -24.03 13.46 20.65
C PRO A 601 -24.20 14.43 21.83
N ASP A 602 -23.55 14.15 22.97
CA ASP A 602 -23.54 15.08 24.10
C ASP A 602 -22.63 16.32 23.88
N GLY A 603 -21.97 16.41 22.72
CA GLY A 603 -21.10 17.51 22.33
C GLY A 603 -19.65 17.37 22.79
N ASN A 604 -19.33 16.39 23.65
CA ASN A 604 -17.94 16.14 24.01
C ASN A 604 -17.14 15.62 22.79
N VAL A 605 -15.83 15.82 22.88
CA VAL A 605 -14.87 14.97 22.18
C VAL A 605 -14.45 13.88 23.16
N THR A 606 -14.57 12.62 22.74
CA THR A 606 -14.36 11.43 23.58
C THR A 606 -13.34 10.49 22.94
N TYR A 607 -12.41 9.96 23.74
CA TYR A 607 -11.50 8.91 23.33
C TYR A 607 -12.23 7.57 23.22
N MET A 608 -12.21 6.98 22.01
CA MET A 608 -12.63 5.60 21.77
C MET A 608 -11.48 4.78 21.16
N SER A 609 -11.51 3.47 21.39
CA SER A 609 -10.51 2.52 20.89
C SER A 609 -11.17 1.37 20.14
N GLY A 610 -10.73 1.11 18.90
CA GLY A 610 -11.23 0.01 18.10
C GLY A 610 -10.81 0.07 16.63
N THR A 611 -10.93 -1.06 15.92
CA THR A 611 -10.84 -1.09 14.44
C THR A 611 -11.96 -0.26 13.79
N SER A 612 -13.07 -0.07 14.52
CA SER A 612 -14.13 0.91 14.24
C SER A 612 -13.66 2.35 14.10
N MET A 613 -12.61 2.77 14.81
CA MET A 613 -12.01 4.11 14.68
C MET A 613 -10.93 4.14 13.59
N ALA A 614 -10.36 2.99 13.21
CA ALA A 614 -9.40 2.88 12.11
C ALA A 614 -10.08 2.96 10.72
N ALA A 615 -11.22 2.28 10.54
CA ALA A 615 -12.01 2.31 9.31
C ALA A 615 -12.34 3.73 8.77
N PRO A 616 -12.84 4.69 9.58
CA PRO A 616 -13.17 6.04 9.11
C PRO A 616 -11.95 6.84 8.61
N HIS A 617 -10.74 6.58 9.12
CA HIS A 617 -9.52 7.18 8.57
C HIS A 617 -9.32 6.77 7.10
N VAL A 618 -9.53 5.49 6.78
CA VAL A 618 -9.42 4.95 5.41
C VAL A 618 -10.61 5.40 4.55
N ALA A 619 -11.82 5.48 5.11
CA ALA A 619 -13.00 5.99 4.40
C ALA A 619 -12.85 7.47 4.00
N ALA A 620 -12.35 8.31 4.91
CA ALA A 620 -12.05 9.71 4.63
C ALA A 620 -10.97 9.86 3.54
N ALA A 621 -9.91 9.05 3.60
CA ALA A 621 -8.87 9.01 2.58
C ALA A 621 -9.42 8.61 1.20
N ALA A 622 -10.20 7.53 1.14
CA ALA A 622 -10.86 7.08 -0.09
C ALA A 622 -11.76 8.19 -0.69
N GLY A 623 -12.53 8.89 0.15
CA GLY A 623 -13.35 10.02 -0.25
C GLY A 623 -12.53 11.20 -0.78
N LEU A 624 -11.37 11.48 -0.20
CA LEU A 624 -10.49 12.55 -0.66
C LEU A 624 -9.87 12.25 -2.03
N LEU A 625 -9.46 11.01 -2.28
CA LEU A 625 -8.97 10.59 -3.60
C LEU A 625 -10.08 10.73 -4.67
N LEU A 626 -11.33 10.45 -4.31
CA LEU A 626 -12.50 10.68 -5.16
C LEU A 626 -12.79 12.17 -5.39
N SER A 627 -12.63 13.02 -4.39
CA SER A 627 -12.72 14.48 -4.54
C SER A 627 -11.63 15.03 -5.49
N GLN A 628 -10.44 14.44 -5.48
CA GLN A 628 -9.37 14.75 -6.45
C GLN A 628 -9.65 14.18 -7.85
N ASN A 629 -10.22 12.97 -7.94
CA ASN A 629 -10.57 12.32 -9.20
C ASN A 629 -11.85 11.46 -9.09
N PRO A 630 -13.02 12.00 -9.43
CA PRO A 630 -14.30 11.28 -9.34
C PRO A 630 -14.46 10.08 -10.29
N SER A 631 -13.50 9.82 -11.17
CA SER A 631 -13.54 8.69 -12.11
C SER A 631 -12.90 7.40 -11.55
N LEU A 632 -12.24 7.47 -10.39
CA LEU A 632 -11.58 6.33 -9.76
C LEU A 632 -12.57 5.20 -9.47
N LYS A 633 -12.12 3.97 -9.70
CA LYS A 633 -12.84 2.74 -9.34
C LYS A 633 -12.38 2.22 -7.98
N PRO A 634 -13.22 1.49 -7.22
CA PRO A 634 -12.85 0.96 -5.90
C PRO A 634 -11.50 0.24 -5.88
N LYS A 635 -11.21 -0.60 -6.89
CA LYS A 635 -9.90 -1.28 -7.01
C LYS A 635 -8.72 -0.31 -7.20
N GLN A 636 -8.91 0.82 -7.87
CA GLN A 636 -7.85 1.83 -8.04
C GLN A 636 -7.63 2.61 -6.74
N ILE A 637 -8.69 2.88 -5.99
CA ILE A 637 -8.61 3.50 -4.66
C ILE A 637 -7.89 2.56 -3.70
N ALA A 638 -8.27 1.29 -3.66
CA ALA A 638 -7.60 0.24 -2.92
C ALA A 638 -6.09 0.19 -3.24
N SER A 639 -5.71 0.03 -4.51
CA SER A 639 -4.30 0.02 -4.91
C SER A 639 -3.56 1.31 -4.57
N LEU A 640 -4.17 2.49 -4.74
CA LEU A 640 -3.51 3.75 -4.38
C LEU A 640 -3.23 3.85 -2.87
N LEU A 641 -4.18 3.43 -2.04
CA LEU A 641 -4.02 3.44 -0.58
C LEU A 641 -3.00 2.38 -0.14
N THR A 642 -3.08 1.13 -0.62
CA THR A 642 -2.15 0.05 -0.25
C THR A 642 -0.75 0.18 -0.83
N GLU A 643 -0.58 0.84 -1.98
CA GLU A 643 0.75 1.12 -2.54
C GLU A 643 1.45 2.29 -1.82
N THR A 644 0.73 3.13 -1.07
CA THR A 644 1.30 4.34 -0.42
C THR A 644 1.41 4.27 1.10
N THR A 645 1.00 3.15 1.71
CA THR A 645 1.16 2.88 3.14
C THR A 645 2.60 3.04 3.64
N ALA A 646 2.74 3.46 4.89
CA ALA A 646 3.99 3.31 5.63
C ALA A 646 4.18 1.85 6.07
N ASP A 647 5.41 1.36 6.02
CA ASP A 647 5.74 0.04 6.57
C ASP A 647 5.65 0.11 8.11
N VAL A 648 4.85 -0.77 8.72
CA VAL A 648 4.77 -0.93 10.18
C VAL A 648 5.72 -2.04 10.58
N ALA A 649 6.53 -1.82 11.62
CA ALA A 649 7.47 -2.82 12.10
C ALA A 649 6.84 -3.65 13.22
N PHE A 650 6.56 -4.92 12.93
CA PHE A 650 6.44 -5.97 13.95
C PHE A 650 7.70 -6.83 13.86
N GLU A 651 8.75 -6.46 14.61
CA GLU A 651 9.93 -7.32 14.74
C GLU A 651 9.66 -8.38 15.81
N GLU A 652 9.30 -9.60 15.39
CA GLU A 652 9.35 -10.80 16.23
C GLU A 652 10.81 -11.09 16.63
N GLN A 653 11.33 -10.43 17.67
CA GLN A 653 12.60 -10.77 18.30
C GLN A 653 12.45 -11.48 19.67
N ASP A 654 11.25 -11.53 20.23
CA ASP A 654 11.01 -11.95 21.64
C ASP A 654 10.34 -13.32 21.83
N ASN A 655 10.42 -14.24 20.84
CA ASN A 655 10.17 -15.66 21.09
C ASN A 655 11.27 -16.57 20.50
N PRO A 656 12.34 -16.86 21.25
CA PRO A 656 13.43 -17.74 20.81
C PRO A 656 13.10 -19.23 20.98
N ASN A 657 11.85 -19.62 21.20
CA ASN A 657 11.47 -21.02 21.46
C ASN A 657 11.22 -21.80 20.14
N PRO A 658 12.05 -22.79 19.76
CA PRO A 658 11.93 -23.49 18.48
C PRO A 658 10.87 -24.61 18.46
N ASP A 659 10.32 -25.00 19.62
CA ASP A 659 9.62 -26.27 19.80
C ASP A 659 8.10 -26.26 19.49
N TYR A 660 7.57 -25.19 18.89
CA TYR A 660 6.20 -25.20 18.36
C TYR A 660 6.18 -25.61 16.89
N ASP A 661 6.42 -26.90 16.66
CA ASP A 661 6.24 -27.57 15.36
C ASP A 661 4.74 -27.72 15.06
N LEU A 662 4.11 -26.62 14.63
CA LEU A 662 2.81 -26.65 13.98
C LEU A 662 3.03 -26.98 12.50
N ASP A 663 2.55 -28.15 12.10
CA ASP A 663 2.46 -28.67 10.71
C ASP A 663 1.50 -27.84 9.82
N ILE A 664 1.67 -26.52 9.84
CA ILE A 664 1.01 -25.56 8.96
C ILE A 664 2.05 -25.19 7.89
N GLU A 665 1.84 -25.63 6.65
CA GLU A 665 2.65 -25.11 5.54
C GLU A 665 2.60 -23.57 5.59
N PRO A 666 3.73 -22.87 5.75
CA PRO A 666 3.72 -21.43 5.93
C PRO A 666 3.08 -20.79 4.69
N ALA A 667 1.94 -20.14 4.89
CA ALA A 667 1.16 -19.55 3.82
C ALA A 667 2.06 -18.66 2.96
N ALA A 668 2.15 -18.98 1.66
CA ALA A 668 3.19 -18.46 0.78
C ALA A 668 3.35 -16.94 0.91
N GLN A 669 4.45 -16.52 1.54
CA GLN A 669 4.67 -15.14 1.96
C GLN A 669 4.55 -14.19 0.77
N ILE A 670 3.52 -13.33 0.81
CA ILE A 670 3.26 -12.34 -0.25
C ILE A 670 4.27 -11.20 -0.04
N PRO A 671 5.16 -10.91 -1.00
CA PRO A 671 6.25 -9.97 -0.73
C PRO A 671 5.77 -8.55 -0.45
N GLY A 672 6.09 -8.04 0.73
CA GLY A 672 5.69 -6.70 1.19
C GLY A 672 4.27 -6.61 1.72
N TYR A 673 3.63 -7.76 1.96
CA TYR A 673 2.42 -7.90 2.77
C TYR A 673 2.81 -8.65 4.05
N ASP A 674 2.21 -8.25 5.15
CA ASP A 674 2.35 -8.85 6.46
C ASP A 674 0.96 -9.28 6.97
N PHE A 675 0.88 -10.38 7.72
CA PHE A 675 -0.42 -10.90 8.18
C PHE A 675 -1.00 -10.09 9.36
N VAL A 676 -0.17 -9.37 10.11
CA VAL A 676 -0.60 -8.56 11.27
C VAL A 676 -0.99 -7.14 10.87
N SER A 677 -0.27 -6.55 9.91
CA SER A 677 -0.44 -5.15 9.46
C SER A 677 -0.96 -4.99 8.03
N GLY A 678 -1.17 -6.07 7.29
CA GLY A 678 -1.63 -6.05 5.89
C GLY A 678 -0.55 -5.49 4.96
N TRP A 679 -0.93 -4.50 4.14
CA TRP A 679 0.07 -3.68 3.43
C TRP A 679 0.70 -2.59 4.32
N GLY A 680 0.33 -2.41 5.59
CA GLY A 680 0.92 -1.44 6.52
C GLY A 680 -0.01 -0.25 6.84
N ARG A 681 0.53 0.81 7.43
CA ARG A 681 -0.27 1.93 7.96
C ARG A 681 -0.67 2.93 6.88
N LEU A 682 -1.92 3.37 6.90
CA LEU A 682 -2.43 4.46 6.06
C LEU A 682 -1.54 5.72 6.11
N ASN A 683 -1.24 6.29 4.93
CA ASN A 683 -0.59 7.58 4.77
C ASN A 683 -1.33 8.42 3.71
N VAL A 684 -2.21 9.32 4.17
CA VAL A 684 -3.14 10.05 3.29
C VAL A 684 -2.41 11.09 2.45
N PHE A 685 -1.35 11.71 2.99
CA PHE A 685 -0.51 12.64 2.24
C PHE A 685 0.19 11.99 1.05
N HIS A 686 0.75 10.78 1.20
CA HIS A 686 1.36 10.06 0.09
C HIS A 686 0.33 9.68 -0.97
N ALA A 687 -0.84 9.17 -0.56
CA ALA A 687 -1.93 8.82 -1.47
C ALA A 687 -2.41 10.03 -2.30
N ALA A 688 -2.70 11.16 -1.63
CA ALA A 688 -3.14 12.39 -2.28
C ALA A 688 -2.05 13.04 -3.16
N SER A 689 -0.78 12.88 -2.80
CA SER A 689 0.38 13.37 -3.57
C SER A 689 0.56 12.67 -4.91
N VAL A 690 0.06 11.44 -5.09
CA VAL A 690 0.14 10.72 -6.39
C VAL A 690 -0.46 11.54 -7.52
N PHE A 691 -1.57 12.25 -7.27
CA PHE A 691 -2.25 13.08 -8.27
C PHE A 691 -1.49 14.38 -8.57
N GLU A 692 -0.99 15.08 -7.56
CA GLU A 692 -0.18 16.30 -7.75
C GLU A 692 1.12 16.01 -8.52
N LEU A 693 1.73 14.86 -8.25
CA LEU A 693 2.93 14.39 -8.92
C LEU A 693 2.64 13.68 -10.26
N ASN A 694 1.38 13.44 -10.63
CA ASN A 694 0.96 12.56 -11.75
C ASN A 694 1.76 11.23 -11.79
N MET A 695 2.00 10.66 -10.60
CA MET A 695 2.96 9.60 -10.40
C MET A 695 2.36 8.24 -10.80
N LYS A 696 3.06 7.50 -11.67
CA LYS A 696 2.71 6.12 -12.05
C LYS A 696 3.98 5.32 -12.26
N VAL A 697 4.02 4.09 -11.77
CA VAL A 697 5.15 3.15 -11.93
C VAL A 697 4.74 2.06 -12.90
N HIS A 698 5.57 1.77 -13.92
CA HIS A 698 5.36 0.61 -14.79
C HIS A 698 5.87 -0.67 -14.10
N PRO A 699 5.29 -1.85 -14.41
CA PRO A 699 5.75 -3.15 -13.89
C PRO A 699 7.27 -3.34 -13.96
N VAL A 700 7.88 -3.66 -12.82
CA VAL A 700 9.33 -3.89 -12.70
C VAL A 700 9.61 -5.38 -12.80
N LEU A 701 10.19 -5.83 -13.92
CA LEU A 701 10.59 -7.23 -14.07
C LEU A 701 11.97 -7.48 -13.45
N ASN A 702 12.21 -8.70 -12.98
CA ASN A 702 13.47 -9.19 -12.39
C ASN A 702 14.72 -9.14 -13.32
N ARG A 703 14.58 -8.63 -14.55
CA ARG A 703 15.68 -8.38 -15.48
C ARG A 703 15.81 -6.91 -15.89
N HIS A 704 14.92 -6.04 -15.42
CA HIS A 704 14.98 -4.61 -15.72
C HIS A 704 16.15 -3.98 -14.96
N THR A 705 16.94 -3.18 -15.66
CA THR A 705 18.04 -2.37 -15.10
C THR A 705 17.65 -0.90 -14.95
N ALA A 706 16.35 -0.62 -14.99
CA ALA A 706 15.76 0.67 -14.69
C ALA A 706 14.30 0.49 -14.25
N VAL A 707 13.84 1.35 -13.34
CA VAL A 707 12.41 1.55 -13.07
C VAL A 707 11.93 2.70 -13.96
N THR A 708 10.77 2.53 -14.60
CA THR A 708 10.21 3.52 -15.52
C THR A 708 8.77 3.84 -15.15
N GLY A 709 8.29 4.99 -15.59
CA GLY A 709 6.94 5.45 -15.28
C GLY A 709 6.70 6.88 -15.75
N THR A 710 5.67 7.51 -15.20
CA THR A 710 5.36 8.93 -15.42
C THR A 710 5.32 9.70 -14.10
N ALA A 711 5.74 10.96 -14.14
CA ALA A 711 5.51 11.96 -13.12
C ALA A 711 5.48 13.36 -13.75
N LYS A 712 5.09 14.38 -13.00
CA LYS A 712 5.12 15.80 -13.42
C LYS A 712 6.57 16.21 -13.70
N SER A 713 6.79 17.03 -14.74
CA SER A 713 8.14 17.45 -15.14
C SER A 713 8.91 18.07 -13.96
N GLY A 714 10.17 17.67 -13.79
CA GLY A 714 11.03 18.13 -12.69
C GLY A 714 10.87 17.40 -11.36
N VAL A 715 9.90 16.49 -11.22
CA VAL A 715 9.78 15.62 -10.03
C VAL A 715 11.01 14.71 -9.93
N THR A 716 11.64 14.68 -8.75
CA THR A 716 12.75 13.78 -8.44
C THR A 716 12.19 12.42 -8.02
N VAL A 717 12.74 11.34 -8.57
CA VAL A 717 12.33 9.95 -8.30
C VAL A 717 13.53 9.17 -7.76
N LYS A 718 13.37 8.54 -6.60
CA LYS A 718 14.34 7.65 -5.94
C LYS A 718 13.75 6.25 -5.88
N ILE A 719 14.55 5.23 -6.20
CA ILE A 719 14.18 3.83 -6.04
C ILE A 719 14.89 3.30 -4.80
N LEU A 720 14.13 2.78 -3.85
CA LEU A 720 14.62 2.25 -2.59
C LEU A 720 14.30 0.76 -2.43
N ARG A 721 15.09 0.07 -1.60
CA ARG A 721 14.88 -1.30 -1.16
C ARG A 721 15.14 -1.32 0.35
N GLY A 722 14.07 -1.28 1.14
CA GLY A 722 14.15 -0.82 2.53
C GLY A 722 14.82 0.56 2.58
N LYS A 723 15.75 0.74 3.52
CA LYS A 723 16.51 2.01 3.68
C LYS A 723 17.59 2.25 2.59
N GLN A 724 17.87 1.27 1.71
CA GLN A 724 18.91 1.41 0.68
C GLN A 724 18.37 2.09 -0.59
N VAL A 725 18.98 3.22 -0.99
CA VAL A 725 18.73 3.83 -2.32
C VAL A 725 19.48 3.03 -3.40
N LEU A 726 18.75 2.53 -4.40
CA LEU A 726 19.27 1.80 -5.56
C LEU A 726 19.58 2.70 -6.76
N GLY A 727 18.93 3.87 -6.84
CA GLY A 727 19.11 4.84 -7.92
C GLY A 727 18.21 6.07 -7.75
N THR A 728 18.61 7.17 -8.38
CA THR A 728 17.89 8.45 -8.38
C THR A 728 17.85 9.01 -9.80
N GLY A 729 16.75 9.68 -10.15
CA GLY A 729 16.61 10.42 -11.40
C GLY A 729 15.50 11.47 -11.31
N THR A 730 15.10 12.02 -12.46
CA THR A 730 14.10 13.09 -12.53
C THR A 730 13.18 12.85 -13.74
N ALA A 731 11.91 13.18 -13.62
CA ALA A 731 10.98 13.14 -14.75
C ALA A 731 11.29 14.25 -15.77
N GLY A 732 11.41 13.86 -17.04
CA GLY A 732 11.73 14.78 -18.14
C GLY A 732 10.54 15.66 -18.54
N LYS A 733 10.75 16.53 -19.55
CA LYS A 733 9.72 17.46 -20.05
C LYS A 733 8.44 16.78 -20.54
N SER A 734 8.53 15.53 -21.01
CA SER A 734 7.38 14.70 -21.41
C SER A 734 6.66 14.01 -20.25
N GLY A 735 7.12 14.21 -19.02
CA GLY A 735 6.66 13.51 -17.82
C GLY A 735 7.17 12.07 -17.67
N ALA A 736 7.83 11.49 -18.67
CA ALA A 736 8.42 10.16 -18.53
C ALA A 736 9.68 10.19 -17.62
N PHE A 737 9.83 9.19 -16.76
CA PHE A 737 11.06 8.94 -16.01
C PHE A 737 11.65 7.55 -16.29
N SER A 738 12.96 7.42 -16.12
CA SER A 738 13.71 6.15 -16.22
C SER A 738 14.91 6.20 -15.28
N VAL A 739 14.76 5.63 -14.08
CA VAL A 739 15.80 5.60 -13.05
C VAL A 739 16.57 4.28 -13.17
N LYS A 740 17.85 4.35 -13.52
CA LYS A 740 18.72 3.17 -13.62
C LYS A 740 18.93 2.55 -12.24
N ILE A 741 18.83 1.22 -12.17
CA ILE A 741 19.09 0.41 -10.97
C ILE A 741 19.77 -0.92 -11.35
N PRO A 742 20.45 -1.61 -10.41
CA PRO A 742 20.82 -3.01 -10.60
C PRO A 742 19.56 -3.88 -10.77
N ALA A 743 19.63 -4.95 -11.56
CA ALA A 743 18.54 -5.91 -11.67
C ALA A 743 18.23 -6.55 -10.30
N GLN A 744 16.94 -6.68 -9.97
CA GLN A 744 16.46 -7.19 -8.68
C GLN A 744 15.89 -8.60 -8.81
N LYS A 745 15.84 -9.35 -7.71
CA LYS A 745 15.22 -10.68 -7.68
C LYS A 745 13.70 -10.55 -7.84
N ALA A 746 13.06 -11.57 -8.42
CA ALA A 746 11.60 -11.64 -8.41
C ALA A 746 11.11 -11.80 -6.95
N GLY A 747 10.03 -11.13 -6.58
CA GLY A 747 9.56 -11.02 -5.20
C GLY A 747 10.33 -10.03 -4.33
N GLN A 748 11.26 -9.23 -4.90
CA GLN A 748 11.87 -8.12 -4.15
C GLN A 748 10.87 -6.97 -4.05
N VAL A 749 10.62 -6.45 -2.84
CA VAL A 749 9.87 -5.21 -2.62
C VAL A 749 10.77 -4.01 -2.89
N LEU A 750 10.26 -3.02 -3.61
CA LEU A 750 10.89 -1.72 -3.87
C LEU A 750 9.92 -0.61 -3.51
N HIS A 751 10.45 0.53 -3.07
CA HIS A 751 9.68 1.77 -2.89
C HIS A 751 10.14 2.80 -3.91
N VAL A 752 9.20 3.38 -4.63
CA VAL A 752 9.44 4.44 -5.62
C VAL A 752 9.02 5.77 -4.99
N ALA A 753 9.96 6.39 -4.28
CA ALA A 753 9.75 7.69 -3.68
C ALA A 753 9.85 8.79 -4.74
N ALA A 754 8.89 9.70 -4.77
CA ALA A 754 8.86 10.81 -5.70
C ALA A 754 8.52 12.11 -4.96
N SER A 755 9.27 13.18 -5.22
CA SER A 755 9.04 14.49 -4.58
C SER A 755 9.30 15.69 -5.49
N GLY A 756 8.53 16.75 -5.26
CA GLY A 756 8.54 18.01 -6.01
C GLY A 756 7.19 18.71 -5.94
N HIS A 757 7.11 19.99 -6.32
CA HIS A 757 5.84 20.76 -6.34
C HIS A 757 5.06 20.72 -5.00
N GLN A 758 5.77 20.76 -3.87
CA GLN A 758 5.22 20.65 -2.50
C GLN A 758 4.52 19.31 -2.18
N ALA A 759 4.65 18.30 -3.04
CA ALA A 759 4.12 16.95 -2.85
C ALA A 759 5.25 15.92 -2.70
N GLU A 760 4.98 14.86 -1.93
CA GLU A 760 5.86 13.70 -1.78
C GLU A 760 5.03 12.43 -1.61
N THR A 761 5.44 11.36 -2.29
CA THR A 761 4.79 10.05 -2.22
C THR A 761 5.83 8.94 -2.29
N SER A 762 5.48 7.75 -1.79
CA SER A 762 6.32 6.56 -1.87
C SER A 762 5.45 5.38 -2.30
N LEU A 763 5.62 4.91 -3.53
CA LEU A 763 4.83 3.81 -4.10
C LEU A 763 5.56 2.48 -3.94
N ARG A 764 4.99 1.54 -3.18
CA ARG A 764 5.47 0.15 -3.09
C ARG A 764 5.23 -0.55 -4.43
N THR A 765 6.22 -1.29 -4.90
CA THR A 765 6.11 -2.14 -6.08
C THR A 765 6.90 -3.43 -5.89
N VAL A 766 6.31 -4.56 -6.28
CA VAL A 766 6.95 -5.88 -6.18
C VAL A 766 7.56 -6.24 -7.52
N VAL A 767 8.83 -6.66 -7.50
CA VAL A 767 9.56 -7.06 -8.71
C VAL A 767 8.99 -8.37 -9.26
N GLU A 768 8.37 -8.32 -10.42
CA GLU A 768 7.72 -9.45 -11.06
C GLU A 768 8.74 -10.38 -11.75
N LYS A 769 8.36 -11.66 -11.89
CA LYS A 769 9.10 -12.61 -12.71
C LYS A 769 8.82 -12.37 -14.19
N ALA A 770 9.86 -12.11 -14.97
CA ALA A 770 9.73 -11.89 -16.41
C ALA A 770 9.05 -13.07 -17.14
N PRO A 771 8.21 -12.79 -18.16
CA PRO A 771 7.70 -13.79 -19.08
C PRO A 771 8.76 -14.74 -19.66
N LYS A 772 8.41 -16.03 -19.76
CA LYS A 772 9.22 -17.04 -20.44
C LYS A 772 9.41 -16.66 -21.91
N ASN A 773 10.61 -16.89 -22.44
CA ASN A 773 10.91 -16.66 -23.85
C ASN A 773 10.03 -17.54 -24.76
N PRO A 774 9.62 -17.06 -25.95
CA PRO A 774 8.91 -17.89 -26.92
C PRO A 774 9.79 -19.05 -27.42
N SER A 775 9.18 -20.20 -27.70
CA SER A 775 9.81 -21.23 -28.53
C SER A 775 9.67 -20.83 -30.00
N VAL A 776 10.77 -20.72 -30.73
CA VAL A 776 10.80 -20.25 -32.13
C VAL A 776 11.31 -21.35 -33.04
N LYS A 777 10.58 -21.67 -34.11
CA LYS A 777 11.01 -22.64 -35.12
C LYS A 777 12.18 -22.08 -35.94
N ARG A 778 13.03 -22.96 -36.48
CA ARG A 778 14.13 -22.60 -37.40
C ARG A 778 13.59 -21.72 -38.53
N ILE A 779 14.29 -20.61 -38.80
CA ILE A 779 13.96 -19.66 -39.86
C ILE A 779 15.03 -19.71 -40.96
N THR A 780 14.60 -19.56 -42.22
CA THR A 780 15.43 -19.67 -43.42
C THR A 780 15.24 -18.49 -44.37
N ASN A 781 16.18 -18.29 -45.31
CA ASN A 781 16.09 -17.22 -46.32
C ASN A 781 14.94 -17.40 -47.36
N LYS A 782 14.15 -18.49 -47.25
CA LYS A 782 12.90 -18.67 -48.03
C LYS A 782 11.64 -18.26 -47.27
N ASP A 783 11.69 -18.21 -45.94
CA ASP A 783 10.51 -18.04 -45.10
C ASP A 783 9.94 -16.62 -45.14
N THR A 784 8.61 -16.53 -45.03
CA THR A 784 7.83 -15.28 -45.00
C THR A 784 7.05 -15.11 -43.70
N ALA A 785 7.34 -15.93 -42.69
CA ALA A 785 6.79 -15.80 -41.34
C ALA A 785 7.71 -16.43 -40.30
N VAL A 786 7.81 -15.82 -39.12
CA VAL A 786 8.35 -16.44 -37.92
C VAL A 786 7.22 -17.23 -37.26
N THR A 787 7.47 -18.51 -36.94
CA THR A 787 6.48 -19.38 -36.28
C THR A 787 7.03 -19.99 -35.00
N GLY A 788 6.15 -20.31 -34.06
CA GLY A 788 6.56 -20.79 -32.75
C GLY A 788 5.41 -20.99 -31.77
N ARG A 789 5.75 -21.07 -30.48
CA ARG A 789 4.82 -21.13 -29.36
C ARG A 789 5.22 -20.19 -28.21
N THR A 790 4.25 -19.65 -27.50
CA THR A 790 4.39 -18.90 -26.24
C THR A 790 3.08 -19.03 -25.44
N ALA A 791 2.85 -18.21 -24.41
CA ALA A 791 1.58 -18.20 -23.70
C ALA A 791 0.45 -17.64 -24.60
N ALA A 792 -0.78 -18.12 -24.41
CA ALA A 792 -1.92 -17.73 -25.22
C ALA A 792 -2.20 -16.21 -25.16
N GLY A 793 -2.56 -15.60 -26.29
CA GLY A 793 -2.87 -14.17 -26.40
C GLY A 793 -1.68 -13.20 -26.38
N TYR A 794 -0.47 -13.66 -26.05
CA TYR A 794 0.72 -12.80 -25.97
C TYR A 794 1.07 -12.19 -27.34
N THR A 795 1.61 -10.98 -27.33
CA THR A 795 2.09 -10.26 -28.53
C THR A 795 3.55 -10.61 -28.80
N ILE A 796 3.83 -11.22 -29.95
CA ILE A 796 5.18 -11.54 -30.41
C ILE A 796 5.74 -10.34 -31.18
N LYS A 797 6.91 -9.85 -30.77
CA LYS A 797 7.68 -8.81 -31.48
C LYS A 797 8.89 -9.46 -32.15
N VAL A 798 8.97 -9.34 -33.48
CA VAL A 798 10.14 -9.75 -34.28
C VAL A 798 10.97 -8.51 -34.58
N LYS A 799 12.24 -8.55 -34.21
CA LYS A 799 13.20 -7.44 -34.31
C LYS A 799 14.37 -7.82 -35.22
N ASN A 800 14.96 -6.82 -35.87
CA ASN A 800 16.19 -6.99 -36.65
C ASN A 800 17.45 -6.98 -35.76
N ALA A 801 18.64 -7.04 -36.39
CA ALA A 801 19.92 -7.00 -35.70
C ALA A 801 20.13 -5.74 -34.81
N SER A 802 19.54 -4.60 -35.17
CA SER A 802 19.58 -3.35 -34.38
C SER A 802 18.44 -3.24 -33.36
N LYS A 803 17.79 -4.35 -33.01
CA LYS A 803 16.65 -4.45 -32.06
C LYS A 803 15.39 -3.67 -32.44
N LYS A 804 15.34 -3.04 -33.63
CA LYS A 804 14.13 -2.39 -34.15
C LYS A 804 13.09 -3.46 -34.49
N VAL A 805 11.87 -3.31 -33.98
CA VAL A 805 10.72 -4.15 -34.35
C VAL A 805 10.45 -3.99 -35.85
N ILE A 806 10.40 -5.11 -36.57
CA ILE A 806 10.12 -5.18 -38.01
C ILE A 806 8.79 -5.88 -38.32
N ALA A 807 8.24 -6.64 -37.37
CA ALA A 807 6.91 -7.23 -37.46
C ALA A 807 6.38 -7.59 -36.07
N GLN A 808 5.05 -7.68 -35.96
CA GLN A 808 4.37 -8.13 -34.75
C GLN A 808 3.12 -8.97 -35.08
N GLY A 809 2.67 -9.76 -34.13
CA GLY A 809 1.43 -10.53 -34.19
C GLY A 809 1.13 -11.20 -32.85
N LYS A 810 -0.05 -11.78 -32.65
CA LYS A 810 -0.42 -12.45 -31.39
C LYS A 810 -0.31 -13.98 -31.48
N ALA A 811 -0.14 -14.62 -30.33
CA ALA A 811 -0.39 -16.04 -30.16
C ALA A 811 -1.90 -16.33 -30.08
N ASP A 812 -2.32 -17.44 -30.66
CA ASP A 812 -3.69 -17.95 -30.54
C ASP A 812 -3.98 -18.56 -29.15
N ALA A 813 -5.19 -19.07 -28.95
CA ALA A 813 -5.62 -19.71 -27.70
C ALA A 813 -4.81 -20.98 -27.34
N SER A 814 -4.15 -21.62 -28.31
CA SER A 814 -3.24 -22.76 -28.07
C SER A 814 -1.79 -22.32 -27.78
N GLY A 815 -1.53 -21.01 -27.77
CA GLY A 815 -0.20 -20.44 -27.62
C GLY A 815 0.65 -20.49 -28.90
N ALA A 816 0.12 -20.97 -30.03
CA ALA A 816 0.86 -20.99 -31.30
C ALA A 816 0.84 -19.60 -31.97
N PHE A 817 1.90 -19.26 -32.71
CA PHE A 817 1.97 -17.98 -33.41
C PHE A 817 2.59 -18.09 -34.81
N LYS A 818 2.19 -17.15 -35.69
CA LYS A 818 2.72 -16.97 -37.05
C LYS A 818 2.79 -15.47 -37.38
N VAL A 819 3.95 -14.85 -37.14
CA VAL A 819 4.19 -13.43 -37.44
C VAL A 819 4.73 -13.31 -38.86
N LYS A 820 3.98 -12.68 -39.77
CA LYS A 820 4.42 -12.43 -41.16
C LYS A 820 5.67 -11.54 -41.17
N ILE A 821 6.66 -11.87 -41.99
CA ILE A 821 7.86 -11.06 -42.25
C ILE A 821 8.20 -11.06 -43.73
N ASN A 822 8.89 -10.02 -44.19
CA ASN A 822 9.57 -10.06 -45.48
C ASN A 822 10.71 -11.10 -45.44
N LYS A 823 11.03 -11.70 -46.59
CA LYS A 823 12.18 -12.62 -46.69
C LYS A 823 13.45 -11.94 -46.21
N GLN A 824 14.19 -12.64 -45.36
CA GLN A 824 15.45 -12.15 -44.80
C GLN A 824 16.63 -12.72 -45.60
N LYS A 825 17.72 -11.95 -45.67
CA LYS A 825 18.99 -12.46 -46.21
C LYS A 825 19.53 -13.59 -45.34
N GLU A 826 20.25 -14.51 -45.95
CA GLU A 826 21.05 -15.51 -45.26
C GLU A 826 21.97 -14.89 -44.20
N TYR A 827 22.12 -15.60 -43.07
CA TYR A 827 22.89 -15.19 -41.89
C TYR A 827 22.42 -13.89 -41.20
N ALA A 828 21.32 -13.27 -41.65
CA ALA A 828 20.70 -12.17 -40.94
C ALA A 828 20.29 -12.61 -39.52
N VAL A 829 20.48 -11.73 -38.55
CA VAL A 829 20.09 -11.96 -37.16
C VAL A 829 18.73 -11.34 -36.91
N LEU A 830 17.80 -12.16 -36.45
CA LEU A 830 16.53 -11.73 -35.87
C LEU A 830 16.55 -11.94 -34.36
N TYR A 831 15.76 -11.14 -33.65
CA TYR A 831 15.41 -11.38 -32.25
C TYR A 831 13.90 -11.49 -32.11
N VAL A 832 13.43 -12.47 -31.35
CA VAL A 832 11.99 -12.73 -31.16
C VAL A 832 11.68 -12.74 -29.67
N SER A 833 10.70 -11.94 -29.28
CA SER A 833 10.23 -11.79 -27.89
C SER A 833 8.72 -11.94 -27.85
N ALA A 834 8.16 -12.30 -26.70
CA ALA A 834 6.73 -12.39 -26.46
C ALA A 834 6.35 -11.50 -25.26
N SER A 835 5.27 -10.74 -25.40
CA SER A 835 4.80 -9.75 -24.43
C SER A 835 3.40 -10.08 -23.96
N ALA A 836 3.17 -10.07 -22.64
CA ALA A 836 1.81 -10.07 -22.10
C ALA A 836 1.13 -8.72 -22.35
N ASP A 837 1.88 -7.63 -22.11
CA ASP A 837 1.53 -6.23 -22.33
C ASP A 837 2.78 -5.42 -22.70
N ASP A 838 2.66 -4.10 -22.87
CA ASP A 838 3.77 -3.24 -23.31
C ASP A 838 4.93 -3.11 -22.32
N HIS A 839 4.75 -3.48 -21.06
CA HIS A 839 5.77 -3.44 -20.01
C HIS A 839 6.27 -4.84 -19.61
N ARG A 840 5.44 -5.88 -19.79
CA ARG A 840 5.75 -7.30 -19.52
C ARG A 840 6.17 -8.05 -20.78
N GLU A 841 7.36 -7.76 -21.28
CA GLU A 841 8.00 -8.47 -22.41
C GLU A 841 8.87 -9.66 -21.94
N SER A 842 9.16 -10.64 -22.79
CA SER A 842 10.15 -11.71 -22.53
C SER A 842 11.59 -11.28 -22.86
N GLY A 843 12.57 -12.15 -22.59
CA GLY A 843 13.88 -12.00 -23.20
C GLY A 843 13.83 -12.25 -24.72
N ASP A 844 14.85 -11.79 -25.43
CA ASP A 844 14.99 -11.98 -26.88
C ASP A 844 15.59 -13.35 -27.22
N VAL A 845 14.89 -14.14 -28.02
CA VAL A 845 15.43 -15.34 -28.69
C VAL A 845 16.17 -14.91 -29.94
N LYS A 846 17.50 -15.08 -29.94
CA LYS A 846 18.36 -14.79 -31.10
C LYS A 846 18.24 -15.91 -32.13
N MET A 847 17.84 -15.56 -33.34
CA MET A 847 17.73 -16.47 -34.48
C MET A 847 18.69 -16.02 -35.59
N THR A 848 19.44 -16.95 -36.17
CA THR A 848 20.21 -16.73 -37.39
C THR A 848 19.47 -17.34 -38.57
N VAL A 849 19.20 -16.54 -39.60
CA VAL A 849 18.50 -16.99 -40.81
C VAL A 849 19.37 -17.99 -41.56
N ALA A 850 18.93 -19.24 -41.62
CA ALA A 850 19.66 -20.29 -42.30
C ALA A 850 19.53 -20.17 -43.82
N ASP A 851 20.65 -20.31 -44.51
CA ASP A 851 20.66 -20.40 -45.96
C ASP A 851 20.20 -21.78 -46.43
N VAL A 852 19.15 -21.81 -47.26
CA VAL A 852 18.61 -23.01 -47.90
C VAL A 852 18.40 -22.81 -49.40
N ILE A 853 19.02 -21.80 -50.01
CA ILE A 853 18.96 -21.50 -51.44
C ILE A 853 20.23 -22.06 -52.09
N PRO A 854 20.14 -23.12 -52.92
CA PRO A 854 21.32 -23.64 -53.59
C PRO A 854 21.93 -22.67 -54.60
N PRO A 855 23.25 -22.77 -54.84
CA PRO A 855 23.91 -22.00 -55.88
C PRO A 855 23.31 -22.31 -57.26
N GLY A 856 23.46 -21.37 -58.19
CA GLY A 856 23.09 -21.58 -59.58
C GLY A 856 23.81 -22.78 -60.21
N ALA A 857 23.13 -23.50 -61.10
CA ALA A 857 23.71 -24.62 -61.84
C ALA A 857 25.01 -24.19 -62.56
N PRO A 858 26.13 -24.93 -62.44
CA PRO A 858 27.41 -24.49 -63.01
C PRO A 858 27.35 -24.34 -64.53
N LYS A 859 27.81 -23.20 -65.05
CA LYS A 859 28.03 -23.01 -66.49
C LYS A 859 29.31 -23.74 -66.88
N VAL A 860 29.18 -24.93 -67.47
CA VAL A 860 30.32 -25.77 -67.89
C VAL A 860 30.72 -25.41 -69.33
N TYR A 861 32.01 -25.19 -69.58
CA TYR A 861 32.53 -25.01 -70.94
C TYR A 861 32.66 -26.34 -71.68
N GLN A 862 32.79 -26.32 -73.02
CA GLN A 862 32.85 -27.54 -73.83
C GLN A 862 33.96 -28.51 -73.37
N VAL A 863 33.59 -29.78 -73.21
CA VAL A 863 34.52 -30.88 -72.87
C VAL A 863 34.63 -31.82 -74.07
N SER A 864 35.85 -32.24 -74.39
CA SER A 864 36.15 -33.24 -75.42
C SER A 864 36.90 -34.42 -74.84
N ASP A 865 36.97 -35.52 -75.58
CA ASP A 865 37.73 -36.72 -75.22
C ASP A 865 39.24 -36.45 -75.03
N LYS A 866 39.75 -35.35 -75.61
CA LYS A 866 41.12 -34.86 -75.42
C LYS A 866 41.31 -34.01 -74.14
N SER A 867 40.23 -33.49 -73.56
CA SER A 867 40.27 -32.57 -72.41
C SER A 867 40.81 -33.25 -71.15
N THR A 868 41.76 -32.59 -70.49
CA THR A 868 42.34 -32.98 -69.18
C THR A 868 41.87 -32.10 -68.03
N VAL A 869 41.01 -31.13 -68.31
CA VAL A 869 40.36 -30.25 -67.33
C VAL A 869 38.90 -30.00 -67.72
N ILE A 870 38.07 -29.74 -66.72
CA ILE A 870 36.73 -29.15 -66.86
C ILE A 870 36.81 -27.74 -66.30
N GLN A 871 36.34 -26.75 -67.07
CA GLN A 871 36.31 -25.35 -66.68
C GLN A 871 34.89 -24.79 -66.78
N GLY A 872 34.62 -23.71 -66.05
CA GLY A 872 33.32 -23.06 -66.06
C GLY A 872 33.18 -21.97 -65.01
N LYS A 873 31.93 -21.51 -64.82
CA LYS A 873 31.55 -20.54 -63.80
C LYS A 873 30.38 -21.04 -62.94
N THR A 874 30.41 -20.73 -61.65
CA THR A 874 29.33 -20.95 -60.68
C THR A 874 29.40 -19.84 -59.63
N GLU A 875 28.77 -20.01 -58.47
CA GLU A 875 28.89 -19.07 -57.36
C GLU A 875 30.33 -18.95 -56.84
N ALA A 876 30.72 -17.74 -56.43
CA ALA A 876 32.05 -17.48 -55.89
C ALA A 876 32.32 -18.37 -54.66
N ASN A 877 33.52 -18.95 -54.59
CA ASN A 877 33.95 -19.83 -53.49
C ASN A 877 33.15 -21.13 -53.29
N ALA A 878 32.19 -21.49 -54.14
CA ALA A 878 31.45 -22.74 -54.05
C ALA A 878 32.35 -23.97 -54.35
N GLN A 879 32.08 -25.10 -53.69
CA GLN A 879 32.75 -26.37 -53.92
C GLN A 879 32.12 -27.06 -55.14
N VAL A 880 32.90 -27.28 -56.19
CA VAL A 880 32.44 -27.88 -57.46
C VAL A 880 32.78 -29.37 -57.50
N SER A 881 31.83 -30.20 -57.92
CA SER A 881 32.00 -31.65 -58.09
C SER A 881 31.59 -32.07 -59.50
N ALA A 882 32.42 -32.87 -60.16
CA ALA A 882 32.12 -33.47 -61.46
C ALA A 882 32.00 -34.99 -61.30
N LYS A 883 30.88 -35.56 -61.79
CA LYS A 883 30.58 -36.98 -61.75
C LYS A 883 30.37 -37.55 -63.15
N ALA A 884 30.91 -38.73 -63.43
CA ALA A 884 30.62 -39.51 -64.63
C ALA A 884 30.17 -40.91 -64.20
N LYS A 885 29.07 -41.41 -64.79
CA LYS A 885 28.44 -42.69 -64.40
C LYS A 885 28.21 -42.81 -62.88
N GLY A 886 27.75 -41.74 -62.24
CA GLY A 886 27.51 -41.66 -60.78
C GLY A 886 28.75 -41.45 -59.91
N LYS A 887 29.96 -41.84 -60.37
CA LYS A 887 31.21 -41.70 -59.60
C LYS A 887 31.82 -40.31 -59.75
N THR A 888 32.29 -39.72 -58.65
CA THR A 888 33.06 -38.47 -58.67
C THR A 888 34.39 -38.69 -59.41
N ILE A 889 34.62 -37.89 -60.46
CA ILE A 889 35.85 -37.92 -61.26
C ILE A 889 36.77 -36.73 -60.96
N ALA A 890 36.23 -35.64 -60.40
CA ALA A 890 37.01 -34.53 -59.86
C ALA A 890 36.17 -33.68 -58.88
N SER A 891 36.86 -32.95 -58.01
CA SER A 891 36.30 -31.93 -57.14
C SER A 891 37.29 -30.79 -56.94
N GLY A 892 36.78 -29.59 -56.62
CA GLY A 892 37.59 -28.40 -56.39
C GLY A 892 36.74 -27.25 -55.86
N LYS A 893 37.28 -26.04 -55.85
CA LYS A 893 36.57 -24.83 -55.40
C LYS A 893 36.60 -23.78 -56.51
N ALA A 894 35.49 -23.06 -56.68
CA ALA A 894 35.48 -21.85 -57.49
C ALA A 894 36.27 -20.74 -56.80
N ASN A 895 36.88 -19.83 -57.56
CA ASN A 895 37.57 -18.66 -57.01
C ASN A 895 36.56 -17.57 -56.57
N GLY A 896 37.06 -16.44 -56.07
CA GLY A 896 36.23 -15.28 -55.69
C GLY A 896 35.45 -14.61 -56.83
N LYS A 897 35.71 -14.98 -58.10
CA LYS A 897 34.97 -14.55 -59.30
C LYS A 897 34.03 -15.64 -59.84
N GLY A 898 33.86 -16.76 -59.10
CA GLY A 898 33.01 -17.88 -59.50
C GLY A 898 33.63 -18.84 -60.52
N GLU A 899 34.88 -18.64 -60.93
CA GLU A 899 35.52 -19.45 -61.97
C GLU A 899 36.17 -20.70 -61.35
N TYR A 900 36.02 -21.85 -62.00
CA TYR A 900 36.61 -23.12 -61.53
C TYR A 900 37.37 -23.85 -62.64
N LYS A 901 38.35 -24.66 -62.22
CA LYS A 901 39.15 -25.54 -63.08
C LYS A 901 39.40 -26.86 -62.35
N LEU A 902 38.74 -27.93 -62.79
CA LEU A 902 38.88 -29.27 -62.22
C LEU A 902 39.79 -30.11 -63.12
N LYS A 903 40.84 -30.72 -62.57
CA LYS A 903 41.70 -31.67 -63.30
C LYS A 903 40.99 -33.02 -63.41
N ILE A 904 40.92 -33.58 -64.62
CA ILE A 904 40.30 -34.89 -64.89
C ILE A 904 41.22 -35.77 -65.75
N SER A 905 41.10 -37.09 -65.59
CA SER A 905 41.54 -38.03 -66.62
C SER A 905 40.63 -37.89 -67.85
N ARG A 906 41.20 -38.09 -69.05
CA ARG A 906 40.42 -38.08 -70.31
C ARG A 906 39.24 -39.03 -70.23
N GLN A 907 38.08 -38.56 -70.69
CA GLN A 907 36.84 -39.34 -70.72
C GLN A 907 36.58 -39.84 -72.15
N LYS A 908 35.89 -40.97 -72.30
CA LYS A 908 35.51 -41.48 -73.63
C LYS A 908 34.47 -40.54 -74.26
N ALA A 909 34.54 -40.34 -75.57
CA ALA A 909 33.51 -39.64 -76.33
C ALA A 909 32.11 -40.21 -76.04
N GLY A 910 31.10 -39.33 -75.98
CA GLY A 910 29.73 -39.68 -75.60
C GLY A 910 29.50 -39.87 -74.09
N THR A 911 30.53 -39.79 -73.24
CA THR A 911 30.34 -39.83 -71.79
C THR A 911 29.63 -38.57 -71.32
N VAL A 912 28.54 -38.72 -70.55
CA VAL A 912 27.86 -37.59 -69.90
C VAL A 912 28.51 -37.33 -68.53
N ILE A 913 28.94 -36.09 -68.31
CA ILE A 913 29.49 -35.61 -67.03
C ILE A 913 28.47 -34.66 -66.41
N GLY A 914 28.02 -34.97 -65.19
CA GLY A 914 27.19 -34.06 -64.39
C GLY A 914 28.09 -33.22 -63.48
N VAL A 915 27.97 -31.89 -63.55
CA VAL A 915 28.72 -30.95 -62.70
C VAL A 915 27.76 -30.22 -61.76
N THR A 916 28.01 -30.29 -60.45
CA THR A 916 27.27 -29.57 -59.40
C THR A 916 28.19 -28.62 -58.65
N ALA A 917 27.61 -27.59 -58.04
CA ALA A 917 28.27 -26.75 -57.04
C ALA A 917 27.57 -26.88 -55.69
N LYS A 918 28.33 -26.70 -54.61
CA LYS A 918 27.86 -26.70 -53.23
C LYS A 918 28.33 -25.41 -52.55
N ASP A 919 27.41 -24.64 -51.98
CA ASP A 919 27.74 -23.38 -51.30
C ASP A 919 28.40 -23.62 -49.91
N LYS A 920 28.58 -22.55 -49.14
CA LYS A 920 29.13 -22.62 -47.78
C LYS A 920 28.15 -23.23 -46.75
N ALA A 921 26.85 -23.07 -46.93
CA ALA A 921 25.82 -23.66 -46.08
C ALA A 921 25.62 -25.17 -46.33
N GLY A 922 26.10 -25.63 -47.48
CA GLY A 922 26.08 -27.01 -47.92
C GLY A 922 24.95 -27.34 -48.91
N ASN A 923 24.20 -26.36 -49.40
CA ASN A 923 23.16 -26.61 -50.40
C ASN A 923 23.81 -26.93 -51.76
N VAL A 924 23.26 -27.91 -52.48
CA VAL A 924 23.82 -28.40 -53.75
C VAL A 924 22.95 -27.96 -54.93
N SER A 925 23.58 -27.35 -55.95
CA SER A 925 22.92 -26.90 -57.17
C SER A 925 22.32 -28.06 -57.97
N LYS A 926 21.41 -27.74 -58.90
CA LYS A 926 21.08 -28.65 -60.01
C LYS A 926 22.36 -28.99 -60.79
N ALA A 927 22.45 -30.22 -61.28
CA ALA A 927 23.59 -30.68 -62.08
C ALA A 927 23.49 -30.16 -63.52
N THR A 928 24.58 -29.60 -64.03
CA THR A 928 24.72 -29.32 -65.47
C THR A 928 25.35 -30.54 -66.14
N ALA A 929 24.64 -31.12 -67.10
CA ALA A 929 25.14 -32.22 -67.92
C ALA A 929 25.94 -31.68 -69.11
N VAL A 930 27.17 -32.18 -69.30
CA VAL A 930 27.96 -31.96 -70.52
C VAL A 930 28.33 -33.31 -71.14
N THR A 931 28.05 -33.47 -72.44
CA THR A 931 28.46 -34.65 -73.20
C THR A 931 29.85 -34.44 -73.76
N VAL A 932 30.76 -35.38 -73.49
CA VAL A 932 32.14 -35.36 -73.97
C VAL A 932 32.15 -35.50 -75.50
N LEU A 933 32.54 -34.43 -76.19
CA LEU A 933 32.65 -34.39 -77.64
C LEU A 933 33.82 -35.23 -78.14
N ASP A 934 33.63 -35.92 -79.26
CA ASP A 934 34.71 -36.62 -79.95
C ASP A 934 35.54 -35.63 -80.79
N LYS A 935 36.81 -35.47 -80.45
CA LYS A 935 37.79 -34.74 -81.25
C LYS A 935 38.99 -35.61 -81.64
N THR A 936 38.92 -36.94 -81.52
CA THR A 936 40.03 -37.84 -81.89
C THR A 936 39.82 -38.38 -83.31
N PRO A 937 40.68 -38.01 -84.28
CA PRO A 937 40.53 -38.50 -85.63
C PRO A 937 40.75 -40.02 -85.74
N PRO A 938 40.04 -40.68 -86.68
CA PRO A 938 40.24 -42.09 -86.93
C PRO A 938 41.68 -42.36 -87.42
N SER A 939 42.14 -43.59 -87.19
CA SER A 939 43.45 -44.03 -87.69
C SER A 939 43.54 -43.93 -89.22
N ALA A 940 44.74 -43.64 -89.73
CA ALA A 940 44.98 -43.52 -91.17
C ALA A 940 44.62 -44.85 -91.89
N PRO A 941 43.84 -44.83 -92.99
CA PRO A 941 43.43 -46.05 -93.69
C PRO A 941 44.62 -46.91 -94.13
N LYS A 942 44.63 -48.19 -93.78
CA LYS A 942 45.59 -49.17 -94.34
C LYS A 942 45.09 -49.58 -95.72
N VAL A 943 45.74 -49.06 -96.76
CA VAL A 943 45.33 -49.24 -98.17
C VAL A 943 46.08 -50.42 -98.80
N ASN A 944 45.36 -51.33 -99.46
CA ASN A 944 45.97 -52.42 -100.22
C ASN A 944 46.71 -51.88 -101.46
N PRO A 945 47.68 -52.62 -102.03
CA PRO A 945 48.37 -52.19 -103.26
C PRO A 945 47.41 -51.87 -104.41
N VAL A 946 47.63 -50.72 -105.07
CA VAL A 946 46.84 -50.26 -106.22
C VAL A 946 47.73 -50.25 -107.47
N THR A 947 47.22 -50.75 -108.60
CA THR A 947 47.92 -50.74 -109.89
C THR A 947 47.17 -49.91 -110.93
N ASN A 948 47.81 -49.62 -112.07
CA ASN A 948 47.17 -48.92 -113.20
C ASN A 948 46.00 -49.71 -113.84
N LYS A 949 45.86 -51.02 -113.54
CA LYS A 949 44.70 -51.85 -113.93
C LYS A 949 43.55 -51.77 -112.91
N SER A 950 43.78 -51.32 -111.66
CA SER A 950 42.79 -51.30 -110.57
C SER A 950 41.62 -50.35 -110.81
N THR A 951 40.39 -50.83 -110.57
CA THR A 951 39.11 -50.10 -110.67
C THR A 951 38.49 -49.76 -109.30
N ALA A 952 39.20 -50.09 -108.22
CA ALA A 952 38.79 -49.77 -106.85
C ALA A 952 40.02 -49.65 -105.93
N VAL A 953 39.87 -48.88 -104.86
CA VAL A 953 40.77 -48.87 -103.71
C VAL A 953 40.12 -49.70 -102.60
N LYS A 954 40.83 -50.73 -102.13
CA LYS A 954 40.42 -51.60 -101.01
C LYS A 954 41.35 -51.40 -99.82
N GLY A 955 40.87 -51.65 -98.61
CA GLY A 955 41.72 -51.60 -97.42
C GLY A 955 40.96 -51.76 -96.11
N LYS A 956 41.61 -51.41 -95.00
CA LYS A 956 41.01 -51.32 -93.66
C LYS A 956 41.11 -49.90 -93.11
N ALA A 957 40.07 -49.44 -92.44
CA ALA A 957 39.99 -48.17 -91.72
C ALA A 957 39.13 -48.37 -90.46
N GLU A 958 38.84 -47.29 -89.73
CA GLU A 958 37.91 -47.36 -88.60
C GLU A 958 36.49 -47.74 -89.05
N ALA A 959 35.81 -48.58 -88.27
CA ALA A 959 34.50 -49.11 -88.62
C ALA A 959 33.47 -47.99 -88.80
N ASN A 960 32.68 -48.06 -89.87
CA ASN A 960 31.70 -47.04 -90.27
C ASN A 960 32.27 -45.67 -90.68
N ALA A 961 33.59 -45.46 -90.71
CA ALA A 961 34.17 -44.19 -91.16
C ALA A 961 33.97 -43.98 -92.67
N ALA A 962 33.70 -42.74 -93.09
CA ALA A 962 33.61 -42.36 -94.50
C ALA A 962 35.01 -42.28 -95.10
N ILE A 963 35.24 -43.00 -96.21
CA ILE A 963 36.53 -43.05 -96.90
C ILE A 963 36.51 -42.10 -98.09
N ILE A 964 37.54 -41.28 -98.21
CA ILE A 964 37.71 -40.31 -99.30
C ILE A 964 39.03 -40.63 -100.00
N VAL A 965 38.97 -40.85 -101.31
CA VAL A 965 40.14 -41.08 -102.16
C VAL A 965 40.33 -39.86 -103.07
N LYS A 966 41.50 -39.23 -103.01
CA LYS A 966 41.88 -38.09 -103.85
C LYS A 966 43.07 -38.41 -104.74
N SER A 967 43.11 -37.77 -105.91
CA SER A 967 44.28 -37.66 -106.78
C SER A 967 44.59 -36.17 -106.94
N GLY A 968 45.74 -35.74 -106.42
CA GLY A 968 45.99 -34.32 -106.18
C GLY A 968 44.92 -33.69 -105.27
N LYS A 969 44.40 -32.51 -105.64
CA LYS A 969 43.30 -31.84 -104.91
C LYS A 969 41.91 -32.48 -105.19
N LYS A 970 41.74 -33.24 -106.29
CA LYS A 970 40.45 -33.74 -106.77
C LYS A 970 40.04 -35.05 -106.06
N THR A 971 38.85 -35.08 -105.49
CA THR A 971 38.22 -36.34 -105.03
C THR A 971 37.87 -37.21 -106.24
N ILE A 972 38.34 -38.45 -106.26
CA ILE A 972 38.12 -39.42 -107.35
C ILE A 972 37.24 -40.60 -106.95
N GLY A 973 36.92 -40.73 -105.66
CA GLY A 973 35.99 -41.71 -105.14
C GLY A 973 35.71 -41.49 -103.65
N THR A 974 34.52 -41.87 -103.22
CA THR A 974 34.11 -41.92 -101.81
C THR A 974 33.48 -43.27 -101.50
N GLY A 975 33.47 -43.65 -100.24
CA GLY A 975 32.80 -44.84 -99.74
C GLY A 975 32.74 -44.83 -98.22
N LYS A 976 32.48 -45.99 -97.62
CA LYS A 976 32.40 -46.15 -96.18
C LYS A 976 33.06 -47.47 -95.80
N ALA A 977 33.78 -47.49 -94.68
CA ALA A 977 34.21 -48.74 -94.07
C ALA A 977 33.00 -49.44 -93.43
N ASP A 978 32.94 -50.77 -93.51
CA ASP A 978 31.89 -51.57 -92.90
C ASP A 978 32.03 -51.65 -91.36
N LYS A 979 31.16 -52.43 -90.70
CA LYS A 979 31.21 -52.65 -89.24
C LYS A 979 32.49 -53.37 -88.77
N LYS A 980 33.24 -54.01 -89.67
CA LYS A 980 34.52 -54.71 -89.41
C LYS A 980 35.74 -53.86 -89.87
N GLY A 981 35.50 -52.64 -90.35
CA GLY A 981 36.54 -51.71 -90.81
C GLY A 981 37.04 -51.94 -92.24
N ALA A 982 36.53 -52.93 -92.98
CA ALA A 982 36.91 -53.13 -94.38
C ALA A 982 36.22 -52.11 -95.29
N PHE A 983 36.93 -51.56 -96.28
CA PHE A 983 36.36 -50.61 -97.24
C PHE A 983 36.63 -50.98 -98.69
N PHE A 984 35.69 -50.55 -99.55
CA PHE A 984 35.78 -50.62 -101.00
C PHE A 984 35.34 -49.26 -101.57
N VAL A 985 36.23 -48.60 -102.32
CA VAL A 985 35.92 -47.34 -103.01
C VAL A 985 36.18 -47.53 -104.50
N LYS A 986 35.11 -47.52 -105.31
CA LYS A 986 35.19 -47.61 -106.78
C LYS A 986 35.88 -46.35 -107.34
N ILE A 987 36.85 -46.52 -108.23
CA ILE A 987 37.57 -45.41 -108.88
C ILE A 987 37.79 -45.70 -110.37
N LYS A 988 37.93 -44.65 -111.19
CA LYS A 988 38.46 -44.82 -112.56
C LYS A 988 39.93 -45.21 -112.48
N LYS A 989 40.41 -46.06 -113.41
CA LYS A 989 41.83 -46.46 -113.53
C LYS A 989 42.74 -45.22 -113.52
N GLN A 990 43.88 -45.33 -112.84
CA GLN A 990 44.83 -44.21 -112.65
C GLN A 990 46.14 -44.49 -113.40
N LYS A 991 46.85 -43.44 -113.82
CA LYS A 991 48.16 -43.60 -114.45
C LYS A 991 49.16 -44.20 -113.46
N ALA A 992 50.14 -44.96 -113.96
CA ALA A 992 51.25 -45.43 -113.12
C ALA A 992 52.01 -44.22 -112.54
N ASN A 993 52.60 -44.39 -111.36
CA ASN A 993 53.24 -43.36 -110.55
C ASN A 993 52.33 -42.28 -109.94
N THR A 994 51.03 -42.20 -110.26
CA THR A 994 50.08 -41.33 -109.56
C THR A 994 50.03 -41.68 -108.06
N VAL A 995 50.02 -40.67 -107.18
CA VAL A 995 49.88 -40.85 -105.73
C VAL A 995 48.43 -40.58 -105.33
N LEU A 996 47.77 -41.59 -104.77
CA LEU A 996 46.42 -41.46 -104.22
C LEU A 996 46.50 -41.15 -102.73
N ALA A 997 45.76 -40.14 -102.30
CA ALA A 997 45.59 -39.74 -100.91
C ALA A 997 44.27 -40.31 -100.39
N VAL A 998 44.34 -41.19 -99.40
CA VAL A 998 43.17 -41.84 -98.79
C VAL A 998 43.03 -41.38 -97.34
N THR A 999 41.86 -40.86 -96.98
CA THR A 999 41.51 -40.48 -95.59
C THR A 999 40.24 -41.17 -95.14
N ALA A 1000 40.12 -41.39 -93.84
CA ALA A 1000 38.88 -41.74 -93.16
C ALA A 1000 38.32 -40.50 -92.43
N LYS A 1001 37.00 -40.36 -92.36
CA LYS A 1001 36.30 -39.37 -91.55
C LYS A 1001 35.29 -40.09 -90.66
N ASP A 1002 35.36 -39.88 -89.35
CA ASP A 1002 34.48 -40.55 -88.38
C ASP A 1002 33.05 -39.95 -88.38
N LYS A 1003 32.21 -40.41 -87.44
CA LYS A 1003 30.83 -39.91 -87.27
C LYS A 1003 30.77 -38.49 -86.68
N ALA A 1004 31.75 -38.07 -85.90
CA ALA A 1004 31.85 -36.72 -85.33
C ALA A 1004 32.42 -35.69 -86.33
N GLY A 1005 33.00 -36.18 -87.42
CA GLY A 1005 33.54 -35.42 -88.52
C GLY A 1005 35.06 -35.20 -88.46
N ASN A 1006 35.78 -35.82 -87.53
CA ASN A 1006 37.24 -35.71 -87.50
C ASN A 1006 37.84 -36.52 -88.66
N THR A 1007 38.90 -36.01 -89.28
CA THR A 1007 39.51 -36.62 -90.48
C THR A 1007 40.91 -37.17 -90.16
N SER A 1008 41.16 -38.43 -90.54
CA SER A 1008 42.43 -39.12 -90.32
C SER A 1008 43.63 -38.41 -90.95
N LYS A 1009 44.84 -38.79 -90.51
CA LYS A 1009 46.04 -38.57 -91.34
C LYS A 1009 45.86 -39.24 -92.71
N VAL A 1010 46.47 -38.65 -93.74
CA VAL A 1010 46.41 -39.14 -95.13
C VAL A 1010 47.31 -40.36 -95.30
N SER A 1011 46.74 -41.46 -95.78
CA SER A 1011 47.50 -42.58 -96.32
C SER A 1011 47.79 -42.35 -97.80
N LYS A 1012 49.07 -42.28 -98.17
CA LYS A 1012 49.50 -42.12 -99.56
C LYS A 1012 49.82 -43.49 -100.16
N ILE A 1013 49.20 -43.86 -101.27
CA ILE A 1013 49.53 -45.07 -102.04
C ILE A 1013 49.93 -44.69 -103.47
N LYS A 1014 51.12 -45.13 -103.90
CA LYS A 1014 51.61 -44.90 -105.27
C LYS A 1014 51.08 -46.00 -106.19
N VAL A 1015 50.41 -45.62 -107.27
CA VAL A 1015 49.85 -46.54 -108.27
C VAL A 1015 51.00 -47.22 -109.01
N LYS A 1016 51.17 -48.52 -108.82
CA LYS A 1016 52.21 -49.31 -109.51
C LYS A 1016 51.79 -49.63 -110.95
N LYS A 1017 52.74 -49.80 -111.87
CA LYS A 1017 52.46 -50.47 -113.14
C LYS A 1017 52.12 -51.93 -112.79
N ALA A 1018 50.98 -52.44 -113.24
CA ALA A 1018 50.72 -53.86 -113.15
C ALA A 1018 51.78 -54.61 -113.96
N LYS A 1019 52.26 -55.74 -113.44
CA LYS A 1019 52.92 -56.74 -114.28
C LYS A 1019 51.91 -57.26 -115.32
#